data_AF-A0A9W6FSF3-F1
#
_entry.id   AF-A0A9W6FSF3-F1
#
_cell.length_a   1.000
_cell.length_b   1.000
_cell.length_c   1.000
_cell.angle_alpha   90.00
_cell.angle_beta   90.00
_cell.angle_gamma   90.00
#
_symmetry.space_group_name_H-M   'P 1'
#
loop_
_entity.id
_entity.type
_entity.pdbx_description
1 polymer ?
#
loop_
_entity_poly.entity_id
_entity_poly.type
_entity_poly.pdbx_seq_one_letter_code
_entity_poly.pdbx_strand_id
1 'polypeptide(L)'
;MTITHGFELVREENIEELKTRARLYRHIQTGAELLSLSNDDENKVFGISFRTPPKDSTGVAHILEHSVLCGSRKYPVKEPFVELLKGSLKTFLNAFTYPDKTCYPVASQNVQDFYNLVDVYLDAVFYPRITPFVLQQEGWHLELENPDLPLTYKGVVYNEMKGAYSSPDNVLAEFSQQSIFPDNTYGLDSGGNPKEIPNLTFEQFKEFHEKYYHPSNARIFFCGDDDPDERLRLVNEYLKEFQKIAPDSQVQLQRPFDAPRRIVRSFASGREDSAGGEAASKGMITVNWLLPETTDPELNLSFQILQYVLLGMPGSPLRKALIDSGLGDDLAGVGLESDLRQMYFSTGLKGIAIENADRIEALILDTLSRMAKDGIDRQTIEAALNTIEFRLRENNTGSFPRGLVLMLRSLTTWLYDGNPFSLLAFEAPLAAVKSRLKSGAPYFEKLIEEYFLNNSHRTTLVLTPDPKLAEKEEADERARLAAIRESMTSEQLKNVVENTHALQRLQETPDPPEALATIPTLKISDLEKRNKVIPKTVLQKNGREILFHDIFTSGIVYLDIAFNLHTLPQKYLPYIPLFGRSLVEMGTEKEDFVALSQRISAKTGGLRTEVFTSAVQDSKKARTCMILRGKSMLTQTEDLLNILQDVLLRGQLDNRERFRQMVMEEKARQEQKLVPNGHQIVNIRLRSHFGEADWAAEQMSGISYLFFIRQLARQVDSDWPGVLHTLEEIRRILVNRNEMLFNVTLDASNFSRFEPQLANFMETLPAAASSEVEWAPEHPPEFEGLMIPAQVNYVGKGANLYDLGYRFHGSTQVITGYLRTSWLWERIRVQGGAYGAFCLFDRHSGMFTFVSYRDPNLLKTLNNFDQASEFLRHADLNEDELTKGIIGAIGNMDSYYLPDAKGYMSMLRHITGDTDEIRQKIRDEVLSTTAADFRAFADILDEVKKRGIVKVLGSQSAMEETDSERPGWLNLLKVL
;
A
#
# COMPACT_ATOMS: atom_id res chain seq x y z
N MET A 1 15.17 21.65 -36.72
CA MET A 1 14.74 20.66 -35.72
C MET A 1 15.89 19.70 -35.52
N THR A 2 16.36 19.54 -34.28
CA THR A 2 17.43 18.59 -33.96
C THR A 2 16.81 17.20 -33.85
N ILE A 3 17.33 16.24 -34.62
CA ILE A 3 16.91 14.84 -34.57
C ILE A 3 17.96 14.08 -33.77
N THR A 4 17.54 13.40 -32.70
CA THR A 4 18.41 12.59 -31.85
C THR A 4 17.84 11.19 -31.78
N HIS A 5 18.61 10.17 -32.20
CA HIS A 5 18.17 8.77 -32.22
C HIS A 5 16.78 8.54 -32.85
N GLY A 6 16.45 9.22 -33.94
CA GLY A 6 15.14 9.06 -34.62
C GLY A 6 13.98 9.85 -33.99
N PHE A 7 14.24 10.61 -32.92
CA PHE A 7 13.26 11.47 -32.25
C PHE A 7 13.45 12.95 -32.60
N GLU A 8 12.34 13.65 -32.79
CA GLU A 8 12.29 15.10 -32.80
C GLU A 8 11.78 15.64 -31.46
N LEU A 9 12.36 16.74 -30.97
CA LEU A 9 11.84 17.45 -29.79
C LEU A 9 10.60 18.27 -30.19
N VAL A 10 9.46 17.97 -29.56
CA VAL A 10 8.16 18.62 -29.82
C VAL A 10 7.96 19.81 -28.88
N ARG A 11 8.27 19.64 -27.60
CA ARG A 11 8.06 20.65 -26.56
C ARG A 11 9.04 20.47 -25.40
N GLU A 12 9.44 21.57 -24.79
CA GLU A 12 10.30 21.60 -23.62
C GLU A 12 9.80 22.66 -22.64
N GLU A 13 9.70 22.30 -21.36
CA GLU A 13 9.29 23.18 -20.27
C GLU A 13 10.08 22.88 -19.00
N ASN A 14 10.36 23.91 -18.19
CA ASN A 14 10.83 23.74 -16.82
C ASN A 14 9.63 23.81 -15.89
N ILE A 15 9.44 22.77 -15.08
CA ILE A 15 8.40 22.71 -14.04
C ILE A 15 9.09 23.03 -12.72
N GLU A 16 9.10 24.32 -12.37
CA GLU A 16 9.82 24.85 -11.21
C GLU A 16 9.37 24.20 -9.89
N GLU A 17 8.07 23.91 -9.74
CA GLU A 17 7.54 23.27 -8.53
C GLU A 17 8.11 21.87 -8.28
N LEU A 18 8.56 21.21 -9.35
CA LEU A 18 9.13 19.87 -9.32
C LEU A 18 10.65 19.87 -9.51
N LYS A 19 11.29 21.04 -9.69
CA LYS A 19 12.69 21.18 -10.14
C LYS A 19 13.03 20.24 -11.29
N THR A 20 12.12 20.13 -12.26
CA THR A 20 12.18 19.13 -13.31
C THR A 20 12.19 19.79 -14.67
N ARG A 21 13.14 19.40 -15.52
CA ARG A 21 13.12 19.75 -16.94
C ARG A 21 12.33 18.68 -17.70
N ALA A 22 11.25 19.09 -18.34
CA ALA A 22 10.31 18.20 -18.99
C ALA A 22 10.39 18.37 -20.52
N ARG A 23 10.60 17.26 -21.24
CA ARG A 23 10.74 17.26 -22.70
C ARG A 23 9.86 16.21 -23.34
N LEU A 24 9.02 16.64 -24.28
CA LEU A 24 8.19 15.76 -25.10
C LEU A 24 8.86 15.56 -26.46
N TYR A 25 9.14 14.31 -26.79
CA TYR A 25 9.72 13.88 -28.06
C TYR A 25 8.70 13.10 -28.87
N ARG A 26 8.90 13.07 -30.19
CA ARG A 26 8.15 12.23 -31.12
C ARG A 26 9.09 11.43 -31.99
N HIS A 27 8.89 10.12 -32.06
CA HIS A 27 9.63 9.25 -32.96
C HIS A 27 9.14 9.47 -34.39
N ILE A 28 10.05 9.83 -35.31
CA ILE A 28 9.69 10.30 -36.65
C ILE A 28 8.99 9.21 -37.46
N GLN A 29 9.46 7.97 -37.37
CA GLN A 29 8.99 6.86 -38.21
C GLN A 29 7.64 6.29 -37.75
N THR A 30 7.38 6.26 -36.44
CA THR A 30 6.16 5.62 -35.89
C THR A 30 5.14 6.62 -35.35
N GLY A 31 5.57 7.84 -35.03
CA GLY A 31 4.76 8.83 -34.32
C GLY A 31 4.61 8.59 -32.82
N ALA A 32 5.29 7.58 -32.26
CA ALA A 32 5.27 7.33 -30.82
C ALA A 32 5.78 8.56 -30.06
N GLU A 33 5.14 8.88 -28.93
CA GLU A 33 5.54 10.02 -28.10
C GLU A 33 6.28 9.56 -26.85
N LEU A 34 7.35 10.28 -26.50
CA LEU A 34 8.18 10.02 -25.33
C LEU A 34 8.26 11.27 -24.46
N LEU A 35 7.79 11.18 -23.21
CA LEU A 35 7.92 12.22 -22.21
C LEU A 35 9.12 11.92 -21.30
N SER A 36 10.14 12.76 -21.36
CA SER A 36 11.36 12.65 -20.56
C SER A 36 11.43 13.76 -19.52
N LEU A 37 11.27 13.38 -18.26
CA LEU A 37 11.47 14.25 -17.09
C LEU A 37 12.89 14.05 -16.56
N SER A 38 13.66 15.12 -16.41
CA SER A 38 15.04 15.07 -15.88
C SER A 38 15.12 15.90 -14.60
N ASN A 39 15.54 15.26 -13.51
CA ASN A 39 15.69 15.86 -12.17
C ASN A 39 16.71 15.06 -11.34
N ASP A 40 16.96 15.48 -10.10
CA ASP A 40 17.93 14.86 -9.19
C ASP A 40 17.35 13.67 -8.39
N ASP A 41 16.21 13.10 -8.81
CA ASP A 41 15.64 11.93 -8.14
C ASP A 41 16.38 10.66 -8.56
N GLU A 42 17.13 10.10 -7.60
CA GLU A 42 17.87 8.85 -7.79
C GLU A 42 16.95 7.66 -8.10
N ASN A 43 15.66 7.72 -7.77
CA ASN A 43 14.72 6.64 -8.05
C ASN A 43 14.11 6.77 -9.44
N LYS A 44 14.87 6.33 -10.45
CA LYS A 44 14.50 6.42 -11.86
C LYS A 44 13.26 5.59 -12.14
N VAL A 45 12.38 6.11 -12.97
CA VAL A 45 11.12 5.48 -13.39
C VAL A 45 11.04 5.46 -14.90
N PHE A 46 10.67 4.30 -15.43
CA PHE A 46 10.24 4.12 -16.80
C PHE A 46 8.82 3.62 -16.78
N GLY A 47 8.03 4.00 -17.78
CA GLY A 47 6.82 3.26 -18.10
C GLY A 47 6.44 3.40 -19.54
N ILE A 48 5.78 2.37 -20.05
CA ILE A 48 5.15 2.39 -21.37
C ILE A 48 3.68 2.07 -21.19
N SER A 49 2.83 2.91 -21.80
CA SER A 49 1.38 2.78 -21.72
C SER A 49 0.77 2.70 -23.10
N PHE A 50 -0.27 1.87 -23.24
CA PHE A 50 -1.04 1.70 -24.46
C PHE A 50 -2.50 2.06 -24.20
N ARG A 51 -3.15 2.72 -25.16
CA ARG A 51 -4.60 2.95 -25.12
C ARG A 51 -5.31 1.68 -25.59
N THR A 52 -5.98 0.99 -24.68
CA THR A 52 -6.49 -0.39 -24.84
C THR A 52 -7.99 -0.48 -24.51
N PRO A 53 -8.88 0.30 -25.16
CA PRO A 53 -10.30 0.26 -24.86
C PRO A 53 -10.89 -1.10 -25.26
N PRO A 54 -11.42 -1.91 -24.31
CA PRO A 54 -12.11 -3.14 -24.65
C PRO A 54 -13.41 -2.87 -25.42
N LYS A 55 -13.86 -3.88 -26.17
CA LYS A 55 -15.13 -3.89 -26.92
C LYS A 55 -16.21 -4.76 -26.29
N ASP A 56 -15.83 -5.58 -25.31
CA ASP A 56 -16.66 -6.48 -24.54
C ASP A 56 -16.04 -6.67 -23.14
N SER A 57 -16.70 -7.44 -22.27
CA SER A 57 -16.21 -7.73 -20.93
C SER A 57 -15.44 -9.05 -20.85
N THR A 58 -14.78 -9.48 -21.94
CA THR A 58 -13.98 -10.71 -21.95
C THR A 58 -12.68 -10.60 -21.16
N GLY A 59 -12.29 -9.38 -20.75
CA GLY A 59 -11.04 -9.13 -20.04
C GLY A 59 -9.79 -9.16 -20.91
N VAL A 60 -9.92 -9.08 -22.25
CA VAL A 60 -8.78 -9.22 -23.18
C VAL A 60 -7.61 -8.28 -22.89
N ALA A 61 -7.88 -7.05 -22.40
CA ALA A 61 -6.84 -6.10 -22.03
C ALA A 61 -6.04 -6.58 -20.81
N HIS A 62 -6.73 -7.09 -19.79
CA HIS A 62 -6.15 -7.62 -18.56
C HIS A 62 -5.40 -8.94 -18.80
N ILE A 63 -5.99 -9.84 -19.58
CA ILE A 63 -5.35 -11.11 -19.97
C ILE A 63 -4.06 -10.84 -20.75
N LEU A 64 -4.06 -9.85 -21.65
CA LEU A 64 -2.83 -9.46 -22.36
C LEU A 64 -1.79 -8.87 -21.43
N GLU A 65 -2.19 -8.10 -20.42
CA GLU A 65 -1.27 -7.52 -19.46
C GLU A 65 -0.43 -8.57 -18.73
N HIS A 66 -1.08 -9.62 -18.25
CA HIS A 66 -0.40 -10.80 -17.73
C HIS A 66 0.45 -11.50 -18.80
N SER A 67 -0.15 -11.74 -19.97
CA SER A 67 0.41 -12.61 -21.00
C SER A 67 1.68 -12.06 -21.66
N VAL A 68 1.80 -10.74 -21.83
CA VAL A 68 3.02 -10.16 -22.44
C VAL A 68 4.24 -10.32 -21.54
N LEU A 69 4.02 -10.51 -20.24
CA LEU A 69 5.06 -10.80 -19.24
C LEU A 69 5.38 -12.29 -19.13
N CYS A 70 4.80 -13.15 -19.98
CA CYS A 70 5.06 -14.61 -20.05
C CYS A 70 6.08 -14.99 -21.14
N GLY A 71 7.16 -14.20 -21.24
CA GLY A 71 8.25 -14.43 -22.18
C GLY A 71 8.15 -13.64 -23.47
N SER A 72 9.30 -13.32 -24.06
CA SER A 72 9.42 -12.49 -25.26
C SER A 72 10.46 -13.05 -26.23
N ARG A 73 10.69 -12.35 -27.35
CA ARG A 73 11.69 -12.70 -28.37
C ARG A 73 13.11 -12.84 -27.80
N LYS A 74 13.56 -11.87 -27.00
CA LYS A 74 14.88 -11.88 -26.36
C LYS A 74 14.92 -12.74 -25.10
N TYR A 75 13.80 -12.85 -24.41
CA TYR A 75 13.69 -13.46 -23.08
C TYR A 75 12.70 -14.63 -23.11
N PRO A 76 13.05 -15.77 -23.75
CA PRO A 76 12.12 -16.86 -24.02
C PRO A 76 11.91 -17.80 -22.82
N VAL A 77 11.83 -17.26 -21.61
CA VAL A 77 11.48 -17.99 -20.38
C VAL A 77 9.97 -17.86 -20.12
N LYS A 78 9.40 -18.70 -19.25
CA LYS A 78 7.97 -18.69 -18.96
C LYS A 78 7.53 -17.46 -18.19
N GLU A 79 8.35 -17.01 -17.24
CA GLU A 79 8.03 -15.88 -16.36
C GLU A 79 9.24 -14.94 -16.16
N PRO A 80 9.66 -14.16 -17.18
CA PRO A 80 10.74 -13.17 -17.04
C PRO A 80 10.51 -12.21 -15.87
N PHE A 81 9.25 -11.80 -15.65
CA PHE A 81 8.86 -10.93 -14.54
C PHE A 81 9.27 -11.49 -13.17
N VAL A 82 9.12 -12.80 -12.97
CA VAL A 82 9.50 -13.47 -11.72
C VAL A 82 11.02 -13.56 -11.57
N GLU A 83 11.76 -13.76 -12.65
CA GLU A 83 13.23 -13.74 -12.58
C GLU A 83 13.77 -12.32 -12.28
N LEU A 84 13.15 -11.28 -12.83
CA LEU A 84 13.42 -9.89 -12.44
C LEU A 84 13.06 -9.65 -10.97
N LEU A 85 11.96 -10.22 -10.47
CA LEU A 85 11.59 -10.11 -9.06
C LEU A 85 12.68 -10.65 -8.11
N LYS A 86 13.37 -11.72 -8.52
CA LYS A 86 14.41 -12.37 -7.72
C LYS A 86 15.80 -11.71 -7.85
N GLY A 87 16.14 -11.19 -9.03
CA GLY A 87 17.52 -10.83 -9.38
C GLY A 87 17.81 -9.34 -9.63
N SER A 88 16.89 -8.43 -9.30
CA SER A 88 17.03 -6.98 -9.54
C SER A 88 17.05 -6.13 -8.25
N LEU A 89 17.57 -4.91 -8.36
CA LEU A 89 17.51 -3.85 -7.34
C LEU A 89 16.30 -2.93 -7.49
N LYS A 90 15.25 -3.41 -8.19
CA LYS A 90 14.03 -2.66 -8.44
C LYS A 90 13.47 -2.04 -7.14
N THR A 91 13.05 -0.80 -7.24
CA THR A 91 12.22 -0.14 -6.23
C THR A 91 10.73 -0.29 -6.56
N PHE A 92 10.40 -0.54 -7.83
CA PHE A 92 9.06 -0.83 -8.30
C PHE A 92 9.11 -1.70 -9.56
N LEU A 93 8.19 -2.64 -9.68
CA LEU A 93 7.99 -3.49 -10.84
C LEU A 93 6.57 -4.00 -10.80
N ASN A 94 5.76 -3.56 -11.75
CA ASN A 94 4.39 -4.02 -11.85
C ASN A 94 3.87 -3.79 -13.28
N ALA A 95 2.61 -4.13 -13.49
CA ALA A 95 1.81 -3.68 -14.60
C ALA A 95 0.37 -3.43 -14.12
N PHE A 96 -0.39 -2.64 -14.87
CA PHE A 96 -1.73 -2.22 -14.49
C PHE A 96 -2.65 -2.19 -15.69
N THR A 97 -3.84 -2.77 -15.55
CA THR A 97 -4.94 -2.61 -16.51
C THR A 97 -5.99 -1.66 -15.93
N TYR A 98 -6.13 -0.49 -16.56
CA TYR A 98 -7.20 0.47 -16.33
C TYR A 98 -8.33 0.25 -17.35
N PRO A 99 -9.50 0.88 -17.16
CA PRO A 99 -10.63 0.76 -18.08
C PRO A 99 -10.33 1.04 -19.56
N ASP A 100 -9.31 1.85 -19.88
CA ASP A 100 -8.96 2.26 -21.24
C ASP A 100 -7.46 2.27 -21.59
N LYS A 101 -6.61 1.86 -20.64
CA LYS A 101 -5.15 1.83 -20.83
C LYS A 101 -4.52 0.67 -20.08
N THR A 102 -3.42 0.16 -20.61
CA THR A 102 -2.53 -0.76 -19.90
C THR A 102 -1.17 -0.10 -19.72
N CYS A 103 -0.62 -0.14 -18.52
CA CYS A 103 0.61 0.56 -18.13
C CYS A 103 1.64 -0.44 -17.58
N TYR A 104 2.89 -0.33 -18.03
CA TYR A 104 3.99 -1.21 -17.63
C TYR A 104 5.16 -0.40 -17.03
N PRO A 105 5.09 -0.02 -15.74
CA PRO A 105 6.13 0.76 -15.10
C PRO A 105 7.16 -0.07 -14.33
N VAL A 106 8.41 0.39 -14.36
CA VAL A 106 9.53 -0.11 -13.55
C VAL A 106 10.27 1.05 -12.94
N ALA A 107 10.90 0.82 -11.78
CA ALA A 107 11.76 1.79 -11.15
C ALA A 107 12.97 1.14 -10.49
N SER A 108 14.10 1.84 -10.50
CA SER A 108 15.31 1.42 -9.81
C SER A 108 16.21 2.61 -9.48
N GLN A 109 16.96 2.48 -8.39
CA GLN A 109 18.00 3.45 -8.04
C GLN A 109 19.31 3.19 -8.81
N ASN A 110 19.56 1.94 -9.20
CA ASN A 110 20.76 1.56 -9.93
C ASN A 110 20.52 1.72 -11.43
N VAL A 111 21.41 2.44 -12.13
CA VAL A 111 21.24 2.76 -13.56
C VAL A 111 21.30 1.50 -14.44
N GLN A 112 22.20 0.57 -14.15
CA GLN A 112 22.31 -0.68 -14.92
C GLN A 112 21.07 -1.55 -14.74
N ASP A 113 20.61 -1.68 -13.50
CA ASP A 113 19.36 -2.38 -13.16
C ASP A 113 18.17 -1.74 -13.86
N PHE A 114 18.06 -0.41 -13.81
CA PHE A 114 17.02 0.34 -14.49
C PHE A 114 16.95 0.01 -15.98
N TYR A 115 18.08 0.05 -16.69
CA TYR A 115 18.12 -0.27 -18.11
C TYR A 115 17.87 -1.74 -18.43
N ASN A 116 18.29 -2.67 -17.55
CA ASN A 116 17.92 -4.08 -17.67
C ASN A 116 16.40 -4.25 -17.62
N LEU A 117 15.74 -3.62 -16.64
CA LEU A 117 14.29 -3.67 -16.47
C LEU A 117 13.56 -3.06 -17.68
N VAL A 118 14.04 -1.90 -18.15
CA VAL A 118 13.52 -1.22 -19.35
C VAL A 118 13.61 -2.12 -20.58
N ASP A 119 14.74 -2.80 -20.81
CA ASP A 119 14.92 -3.66 -21.99
C ASP A 119 13.99 -4.88 -21.95
N VAL A 120 13.85 -5.54 -20.79
CA VAL A 120 12.91 -6.66 -20.64
C VAL A 120 11.46 -6.22 -20.88
N TYR A 121 11.06 -5.07 -20.31
CA TYR A 121 9.70 -4.55 -20.48
C TYR A 121 9.42 -4.12 -21.92
N LEU A 122 10.36 -3.48 -22.60
CA LEU A 122 10.21 -3.10 -24.01
C LEU A 122 10.06 -4.33 -24.92
N ASP A 123 10.87 -5.38 -24.71
CA ASP A 123 10.75 -6.60 -25.52
C ASP A 123 9.48 -7.39 -25.18
N ALA A 124 9.07 -7.42 -23.91
CA ALA A 124 7.82 -8.02 -23.47
C ALA A 124 6.60 -7.39 -24.17
N VAL A 125 6.45 -6.06 -24.15
CA VAL A 125 5.24 -5.43 -24.71
C VAL A 125 5.21 -5.43 -26.24
N PHE A 126 6.36 -5.30 -26.91
CA PHE A 126 6.42 -5.24 -28.38
C PHE A 126 6.58 -6.59 -29.06
N TYR A 127 7.31 -7.52 -28.46
CA TYR A 127 7.60 -8.85 -29.03
C TYR A 127 7.30 -10.00 -28.05
N PRO A 128 6.09 -10.07 -27.46
CA PRO A 128 5.72 -11.14 -26.54
C PRO A 128 5.59 -12.49 -27.25
N ARG A 129 5.73 -13.58 -26.49
CA ARG A 129 5.40 -14.94 -26.92
C ARG A 129 3.91 -15.19 -26.85
N ILE A 130 3.17 -14.76 -27.86
CA ILE A 130 1.71 -14.98 -27.96
C ILE A 130 1.43 -16.37 -28.52
N THR A 131 1.09 -17.32 -27.63
CA THR A 131 0.74 -18.70 -27.99
C THR A 131 -0.58 -19.14 -27.35
N PRO A 132 -1.27 -20.18 -27.87
CA PRO A 132 -2.48 -20.70 -27.25
C PRO A 132 -2.25 -21.12 -25.78
N PHE A 133 -1.05 -21.65 -25.47
CA PHE A 133 -0.66 -21.99 -24.11
C PHE A 133 -0.75 -20.79 -23.15
N VAL A 134 -0.19 -19.65 -23.56
CA VAL A 134 -0.17 -18.44 -22.72
C VAL A 134 -1.60 -17.93 -22.46
N LEU A 135 -2.46 -17.90 -23.49
CA LEU A 135 -3.87 -17.54 -23.28
C LEU A 135 -4.58 -18.53 -22.35
N GLN A 136 -4.34 -19.83 -22.52
CA GLN A 136 -4.97 -20.84 -21.68
C GLN A 136 -4.56 -20.70 -20.21
N GLN A 137 -3.29 -20.44 -19.94
CA GLN A 137 -2.78 -20.23 -18.60
C GLN A 137 -3.28 -18.92 -17.98
N GLU A 138 -3.01 -17.79 -18.63
CA GLU A 138 -3.27 -16.46 -18.05
C GLU A 138 -4.74 -16.05 -18.17
N GLY A 139 -5.41 -16.43 -19.25
CA GLY A 139 -6.80 -16.08 -19.51
C GLY A 139 -7.77 -17.13 -18.98
N TRP A 140 -8.06 -18.13 -19.82
CA TRP A 140 -8.96 -19.22 -19.48
C TRP A 140 -8.77 -20.45 -20.38
N HIS A 141 -9.10 -21.63 -19.85
CA HIS A 141 -9.23 -22.88 -20.59
C HIS A 141 -10.25 -23.81 -19.94
N LEU A 142 -10.66 -24.85 -20.69
CA LEU A 142 -11.38 -26.00 -20.16
C LEU A 142 -10.38 -27.00 -19.58
N GLU A 143 -10.62 -27.45 -18.36
CA GLU A 143 -9.82 -28.47 -17.70
C GLU A 143 -10.61 -29.77 -17.53
N LEU A 144 -9.95 -30.91 -17.79
CA LEU A 144 -10.48 -32.24 -17.59
C LEU A 144 -9.34 -33.25 -17.35
N GLU A 145 -9.17 -33.77 -16.13
CA GLU A 145 -8.07 -34.71 -15.84
C GLU A 145 -8.30 -36.10 -16.47
N ASN A 146 -9.56 -36.55 -16.48
CA ASN A 146 -9.98 -37.79 -17.12
C ASN A 146 -11.42 -37.67 -17.63
N PRO A 147 -11.84 -38.51 -18.60
CA PRO A 147 -13.16 -38.40 -19.22
C PRO A 147 -14.34 -38.52 -18.27
N ASP A 148 -14.21 -39.12 -17.08
CA ASP A 148 -15.34 -39.37 -16.17
C ASP A 148 -15.65 -38.18 -15.23
N LEU A 149 -14.78 -37.18 -15.20
CA LEU A 149 -14.96 -35.98 -14.37
C LEU A 149 -15.78 -34.88 -15.06
N PRO A 150 -16.42 -33.97 -14.31
CA PRO A 150 -17.04 -32.78 -14.89
C PRO A 150 -15.99 -31.82 -15.48
N LEU A 151 -16.35 -31.10 -16.55
CA LEU A 151 -15.52 -30.00 -17.07
C LEU A 151 -15.49 -28.84 -16.07
N THR A 152 -14.36 -28.16 -15.97
CA THR A 152 -14.20 -26.92 -15.20
C THR A 152 -13.51 -25.84 -16.03
N TYR A 153 -13.78 -24.56 -15.74
CA TYR A 153 -12.96 -23.45 -16.23
C TYR A 153 -11.78 -23.21 -15.30
N LYS A 154 -10.61 -22.90 -15.87
CA LYS A 154 -9.42 -22.45 -15.14
C LYS A 154 -8.67 -21.38 -15.93
N GLY A 155 -7.93 -20.53 -15.23
CA GLY A 155 -7.04 -19.50 -15.77
C GLY A 155 -6.71 -18.47 -14.70
N VAL A 156 -5.58 -17.77 -14.81
CA VAL A 156 -5.13 -16.81 -13.79
C VAL A 156 -6.16 -15.67 -13.64
N VAL A 157 -6.44 -14.93 -14.71
CA VAL A 157 -7.37 -13.80 -14.72
C VAL A 157 -8.81 -14.28 -14.48
N TYR A 158 -9.22 -15.43 -15.03
CA TYR A 158 -10.54 -15.99 -14.74
C TYR A 158 -10.77 -16.19 -13.24
N ASN A 159 -9.80 -16.79 -12.53
CA ASN A 159 -9.89 -17.02 -11.09
C ASN A 159 -9.78 -15.72 -10.28
N GLU A 160 -8.90 -14.80 -10.69
CA GLU A 160 -8.76 -13.48 -10.09
C GLU A 160 -10.07 -12.70 -10.14
N MET A 161 -10.71 -12.63 -11.32
CA MET A 161 -11.95 -11.91 -11.50
C MET A 161 -13.13 -12.57 -10.78
N LYS A 162 -13.16 -13.90 -10.63
CA LYS A 162 -14.13 -14.56 -9.71
C LYS A 162 -13.93 -14.07 -8.27
N GLY A 163 -12.68 -13.91 -7.84
CA GLY A 163 -12.35 -13.30 -6.55
C GLY A 163 -12.81 -11.85 -6.46
N ALA A 164 -12.52 -11.03 -7.48
CA ALA A 164 -12.92 -9.61 -7.51
C ALA A 164 -14.45 -9.43 -7.44
N TYR A 165 -15.22 -10.25 -8.17
CA TYR A 165 -16.69 -10.24 -8.19
C TYR A 165 -17.33 -10.77 -6.89
N SER A 166 -16.54 -11.43 -6.02
CA SER A 166 -17.00 -11.82 -4.68
C SER A 166 -16.93 -10.67 -3.66
N SER A 167 -16.24 -9.57 -3.99
CA SER A 167 -16.14 -8.38 -3.14
C SER A 167 -17.29 -7.41 -3.45
N PRO A 168 -18.21 -7.14 -2.49
CA PRO A 168 -19.31 -6.20 -2.72
C PRO A 168 -18.83 -4.78 -3.02
N ASP A 169 -17.73 -4.35 -2.41
CA ASP A 169 -17.14 -3.01 -2.65
C ASP A 169 -16.58 -2.89 -4.09
N ASN A 170 -15.94 -3.95 -4.62
CA ASN A 170 -15.43 -3.95 -6.00
C ASN A 170 -16.58 -3.93 -7.01
N VAL A 171 -17.60 -4.77 -6.79
CA VAL A 171 -18.79 -4.83 -7.64
C VAL A 171 -19.56 -3.51 -7.60
N LEU A 172 -19.62 -2.85 -6.45
CA LEU A 172 -20.22 -1.52 -6.32
C LEU A 172 -19.46 -0.48 -7.16
N ALA A 173 -18.12 -0.47 -7.09
CA ALA A 173 -17.28 0.46 -7.86
C ALA A 173 -17.47 0.25 -9.37
N GLU A 174 -17.38 -1.00 -9.83
CA GLU A 174 -17.58 -1.39 -11.24
C GLU A 174 -18.97 -0.99 -11.74
N PHE A 175 -20.03 -1.35 -11.02
CA PHE A 175 -21.40 -0.98 -11.42
C PHE A 175 -21.67 0.52 -11.33
N SER A 176 -20.99 1.24 -10.45
CA SER A 176 -21.09 2.71 -10.38
C SER A 176 -20.48 3.34 -11.64
N GLN A 177 -19.30 2.90 -12.07
CA GLN A 177 -18.70 3.34 -13.33
C GLN A 177 -19.58 2.98 -14.54
N GLN A 178 -20.01 1.72 -14.66
CA GLN A 178 -20.85 1.27 -15.77
C GLN A 178 -22.18 2.03 -15.84
N SER A 179 -22.75 2.39 -14.69
CA SER A 179 -24.02 3.12 -14.63
C SER A 179 -23.92 4.53 -15.22
N ILE A 180 -22.77 5.19 -15.08
CA ILE A 180 -22.52 6.56 -15.53
C ILE A 180 -21.89 6.62 -16.93
N PHE A 181 -21.33 5.52 -17.45
CA PHE A 181 -20.73 5.46 -18.79
C PHE A 181 -21.31 4.37 -19.71
N PRO A 182 -22.63 4.31 -19.95
CA PRO A 182 -23.24 3.21 -20.70
C PRO A 182 -22.88 3.17 -22.20
N ASP A 183 -22.38 4.26 -22.79
CA ASP A 183 -22.24 4.40 -24.25
C ASP A 183 -20.80 4.24 -24.76
N ASN A 184 -19.83 4.02 -23.88
CA ASN A 184 -18.42 3.87 -24.26
C ASN A 184 -17.75 2.70 -23.49
N THR A 185 -16.42 2.58 -23.63
CA THR A 185 -15.64 1.44 -23.09
C THR A 185 -15.73 1.29 -21.57
N TYR A 186 -16.01 2.37 -20.83
CA TYR A 186 -16.15 2.33 -19.37
C TYR A 186 -17.47 1.70 -18.89
N GLY A 187 -18.41 1.48 -19.80
CA GLY A 187 -19.62 0.68 -19.60
C GLY A 187 -19.36 -0.83 -19.62
N LEU A 188 -18.12 -1.23 -19.86
CA LEU A 188 -17.63 -2.62 -19.90
C LEU A 188 -16.60 -2.85 -18.80
N ASP A 189 -16.33 -4.11 -18.53
CA ASP A 189 -15.32 -4.52 -17.56
C ASP A 189 -14.02 -4.92 -18.26
N SER A 190 -13.02 -4.03 -18.20
CA SER A 190 -11.69 -4.28 -18.77
C SER A 190 -10.89 -5.38 -18.06
N GLY A 191 -11.19 -5.63 -16.78
CA GLY A 191 -10.59 -6.70 -15.98
C GLY A 191 -11.16 -8.07 -16.37
N GLY A 192 -12.43 -8.08 -16.77
CA GLY A 192 -13.14 -9.22 -17.33
C GLY A 192 -14.24 -9.73 -16.41
N ASN A 193 -15.45 -9.84 -16.96
CA ASN A 193 -16.55 -10.48 -16.26
C ASN A 193 -16.38 -12.01 -16.37
N PRO A 194 -16.34 -12.77 -15.26
CA PRO A 194 -16.16 -14.23 -15.31
C PRO A 194 -17.14 -14.98 -16.21
N LYS A 195 -18.33 -14.43 -16.47
CA LYS A 195 -19.31 -15.03 -17.39
C LYS A 195 -18.95 -14.82 -18.86
N GLU A 196 -18.19 -13.78 -19.17
CA GLU A 196 -17.79 -13.37 -20.51
C GLU A 196 -16.35 -13.78 -20.86
N ILE A 197 -15.44 -13.90 -19.87
CA ILE A 197 -14.06 -14.36 -20.10
C ILE A 197 -14.00 -15.63 -20.98
N PRO A 198 -14.82 -16.68 -20.74
CA PRO A 198 -14.84 -17.88 -21.57
C PRO A 198 -15.29 -17.70 -23.03
N ASN A 199 -15.64 -16.49 -23.44
CA ASN A 199 -15.97 -16.16 -24.83
C ASN A 199 -14.75 -15.65 -25.62
N LEU A 200 -13.62 -15.34 -24.95
CA LEU A 200 -12.41 -14.86 -25.61
C LEU A 200 -11.74 -15.97 -26.42
N THR A 201 -11.55 -15.75 -27.72
CA THR A 201 -10.76 -16.66 -28.57
C THR A 201 -9.30 -16.24 -28.66
N PHE A 202 -8.44 -17.18 -29.08
CA PHE A 202 -7.02 -16.90 -29.29
C PHE A 202 -6.77 -15.88 -30.39
N GLU A 203 -7.60 -15.88 -31.43
CA GLU A 203 -7.54 -14.91 -32.53
C GLU A 203 -7.86 -13.51 -32.03
N GLN A 204 -8.94 -13.33 -31.26
CA GLN A 204 -9.30 -12.04 -30.67
C GLN A 204 -8.20 -11.51 -29.74
N PHE A 205 -7.64 -12.39 -28.90
CA PHE A 205 -6.53 -12.08 -28.01
C PHE A 205 -5.30 -11.59 -28.78
N LYS A 206 -4.91 -12.30 -29.85
CA LYS A 206 -3.78 -11.93 -30.70
C LYS A 206 -4.04 -10.64 -31.48
N GLU A 207 -5.21 -10.50 -32.09
CA GLU A 207 -5.60 -9.30 -32.86
C GLU A 207 -5.61 -8.04 -31.97
N PHE A 208 -6.02 -8.18 -30.70
CA PHE A 208 -5.99 -7.07 -29.75
C PHE A 208 -4.56 -6.57 -29.51
N HIS A 209 -3.59 -7.48 -29.35
CA HIS A 209 -2.17 -7.12 -29.24
C HIS A 209 -1.68 -6.43 -30.51
N GLU A 210 -1.85 -7.07 -31.67
CA GLU A 210 -1.39 -6.54 -32.97
C GLU A 210 -1.96 -5.14 -33.26
N LYS A 211 -3.19 -4.88 -32.81
CA LYS A 211 -3.84 -3.57 -32.97
C LYS A 211 -3.35 -2.53 -31.97
N TYR A 212 -3.33 -2.85 -30.67
CA TYR A 212 -3.17 -1.84 -29.62
C TYR A 212 -1.75 -1.73 -29.04
N TYR A 213 -0.90 -2.76 -29.15
CA TYR A 213 0.48 -2.77 -28.64
C TYR A 213 1.50 -2.27 -29.68
N HIS A 214 1.04 -1.46 -30.64
CA HIS A 214 1.88 -0.86 -31.66
C HIS A 214 2.48 0.48 -31.17
N PRO A 215 3.74 0.83 -31.50
CA PRO A 215 4.36 2.10 -31.09
C PRO A 215 3.56 3.37 -31.36
N SER A 216 2.83 3.43 -32.48
CA SER A 216 1.95 4.57 -32.82
C SER A 216 0.82 4.80 -31.80
N ASN A 217 0.48 3.80 -30.97
CA ASN A 217 -0.49 3.87 -29.89
C ASN A 217 0.17 4.04 -28.50
N ALA A 218 1.50 3.98 -28.43
CA ALA A 218 2.24 3.99 -27.18
C ALA A 218 2.46 5.42 -26.64
N ARG A 219 2.59 5.50 -25.33
CA ARG A 219 3.02 6.67 -24.56
C ARG A 219 4.18 6.23 -23.67
N ILE A 220 5.38 6.75 -23.92
CA ILE A 220 6.61 6.29 -23.29
C ILE A 220 7.12 7.33 -22.30
N PHE A 221 7.35 6.97 -21.05
CA PHE A 221 7.69 7.89 -19.99
C PHE A 221 9.02 7.54 -19.35
N PHE A 222 9.81 8.56 -19.05
CA PHE A 222 11.01 8.46 -18.21
C PHE A 222 11.05 9.59 -17.19
N CYS A 223 11.52 9.31 -15.97
CA CYS A 223 11.79 10.30 -14.93
C CYS A 223 13.00 9.87 -14.09
N GLY A 224 13.92 10.80 -13.81
CA GLY A 224 15.04 10.58 -12.89
C GLY A 224 16.34 11.23 -13.35
N ASP A 225 17.42 10.80 -12.73
CA ASP A 225 18.79 11.33 -12.87
C ASP A 225 19.67 10.62 -13.92
N ASP A 226 19.13 9.64 -14.66
CA ASP A 226 19.85 8.97 -15.76
C ASP A 226 20.00 9.86 -17.01
N ASP A 227 20.91 9.46 -17.90
CA ASP A 227 21.22 10.19 -19.14
C ASP A 227 20.03 10.22 -20.11
N PRO A 228 19.47 11.41 -20.43
CA PRO A 228 18.34 11.52 -21.35
C PRO A 228 18.62 11.02 -22.78
N ASP A 229 19.86 11.11 -23.27
CA ASP A 229 20.18 10.63 -24.62
C ASP A 229 20.11 9.10 -24.72
N GLU A 230 20.49 8.41 -23.64
CA GLU A 230 20.42 6.95 -23.54
C GLU A 230 18.98 6.43 -23.55
N ARG A 231 18.04 7.18 -22.94
CA ARG A 231 16.59 6.89 -23.00
C ARG A 231 16.10 6.81 -24.45
N LEU A 232 16.47 7.80 -25.26
CA LEU A 232 16.08 7.87 -26.68
C LEU A 232 16.73 6.74 -27.48
N ARG A 233 18.01 6.45 -27.22
CA ARG A 233 18.75 5.36 -27.87
C ARG A 233 18.09 4.01 -27.61
N LEU A 234 17.83 3.67 -26.34
CA LEU A 234 17.23 2.40 -25.93
C LEU A 234 15.86 2.18 -26.57
N VAL A 235 15.00 3.19 -26.53
CA VAL A 235 13.65 3.07 -27.11
C VAL A 235 13.71 2.96 -28.63
N ASN A 236 14.57 3.75 -29.30
CA ASN A 236 14.71 3.71 -30.76
C ASN A 236 15.13 2.33 -31.29
N GLU A 237 15.91 1.54 -30.51
CA GLU A 237 16.29 0.19 -30.91
C GLU A 237 15.09 -0.72 -31.17
N TYR A 238 13.97 -0.49 -30.48
CA TYR A 238 12.70 -1.18 -30.73
C TYR A 238 11.87 -0.47 -31.80
N LEU A 239 11.73 0.85 -31.71
CA LEU A 239 10.78 1.58 -32.56
C LEU A 239 11.16 1.63 -34.04
N LYS A 240 12.45 1.54 -34.37
CA LYS A 240 12.95 1.58 -35.76
C LYS A 240 12.46 0.42 -36.64
N GLU A 241 12.01 -0.68 -36.03
CA GLU A 241 11.49 -1.86 -36.74
C GLU A 241 10.03 -1.66 -37.22
N PHE A 242 9.31 -0.66 -36.71
CA PHE A 242 7.89 -0.44 -36.97
C PHE A 242 7.63 0.68 -37.97
N GLN A 243 6.48 0.64 -38.65
CA GLN A 243 5.99 1.74 -39.51
C GLN A 243 4.76 2.37 -38.87
N LYS A 244 4.55 3.67 -39.07
CA LYS A 244 3.38 4.36 -38.51
C LYS A 244 2.06 3.72 -38.97
N ILE A 245 1.17 3.47 -38.00
CA ILE A 245 -0.23 3.10 -38.23
C ILE A 245 -1.16 4.08 -37.50
N ALA A 246 -2.47 3.97 -37.73
CA ALA A 246 -3.49 4.73 -37.02
C ALA A 246 -4.50 3.75 -36.39
N PRO A 247 -4.22 3.21 -35.20
CA PRO A 247 -5.11 2.27 -34.55
C PRO A 247 -6.34 3.02 -34.01
N ASP A 248 -7.53 2.45 -34.24
CA ASP A 248 -8.78 2.96 -33.69
C ASP A 248 -8.88 2.62 -32.20
N SER A 249 -8.23 3.45 -31.37
CA SER A 249 -8.15 3.35 -29.92
C SER A 249 -8.78 4.53 -29.18
N GLN A 250 -9.37 5.51 -29.87
CA GLN A 250 -9.92 6.71 -29.21
C GLN A 250 -11.13 6.37 -28.33
N VAL A 251 -11.10 6.79 -27.08
CA VAL A 251 -12.23 6.67 -26.15
C VAL A 251 -13.21 7.79 -26.42
N GLN A 252 -14.47 7.48 -26.76
CA GLN A 252 -15.50 8.50 -27.04
C GLN A 252 -16.06 9.13 -25.76
N LEU A 253 -16.53 10.37 -25.86
CA LEU A 253 -17.22 11.04 -24.75
C LEU A 253 -18.59 10.41 -24.49
N GLN A 254 -18.93 10.30 -23.22
CA GLN A 254 -20.26 9.92 -22.76
C GLN A 254 -21.21 11.10 -22.90
N ARG A 255 -22.35 10.85 -23.54
CA ARG A 255 -23.38 11.87 -23.72
C ARG A 255 -24.15 12.11 -22.42
N PRO A 256 -24.48 13.37 -22.08
CA PRO A 256 -25.35 13.70 -20.95
C PRO A 256 -26.69 12.96 -21.03
N PHE A 257 -27.24 12.55 -19.88
CA PHE A 257 -28.59 11.97 -19.83
C PHE A 257 -29.63 13.09 -19.81
N ASP A 258 -30.80 12.82 -20.39
CA ASP A 258 -31.93 13.75 -20.33
C ASP A 258 -32.55 13.83 -18.93
N ALA A 259 -32.40 12.78 -18.12
CA ALA A 259 -32.89 12.70 -16.75
C ALA A 259 -32.06 11.72 -15.90
N PRO A 260 -32.04 11.89 -14.55
CA PRO A 260 -31.39 10.95 -13.65
C PRO A 260 -31.94 9.52 -13.78
N ARG A 261 -31.09 8.52 -13.56
CA ARG A 261 -31.46 7.10 -13.66
C ARG A 261 -31.31 6.39 -12.32
N ARG A 262 -32.07 5.32 -12.10
CA ARG A 262 -31.94 4.45 -10.94
C ARG A 262 -31.66 3.01 -11.38
N ILE A 263 -30.66 2.40 -10.77
CA ILE A 263 -30.20 1.04 -11.06
C ILE A 263 -30.27 0.24 -9.76
N VAL A 264 -30.84 -0.96 -9.82
CA VAL A 264 -30.78 -1.93 -8.73
C VAL A 264 -30.04 -3.17 -9.24
N ARG A 265 -29.04 -3.60 -8.49
CA ARG A 265 -28.25 -4.81 -8.74
C ARG A 265 -28.14 -5.59 -7.44
N SER A 266 -27.75 -6.86 -7.56
CA SER A 266 -27.53 -7.72 -6.40
C SER A 266 -26.08 -8.14 -6.31
N PHE A 267 -25.63 -8.45 -5.09
CA PHE A 267 -24.32 -9.03 -4.83
C PHE A 267 -24.49 -10.29 -3.97
N ALA A 268 -23.54 -11.21 -4.08
CA ALA A 268 -23.58 -12.43 -3.29
C ALA A 268 -23.30 -12.11 -1.81
N SER A 269 -24.24 -12.47 -0.94
CA SER A 269 -24.04 -12.45 0.50
C SER A 269 -23.81 -13.88 1.01
N GLY A 270 -22.97 -14.06 2.04
CA GLY A 270 -22.80 -15.36 2.68
C GLY A 270 -24.13 -15.92 3.21
N ARG A 271 -24.25 -17.25 3.29
CA ARG A 271 -25.41 -17.88 3.92
C ARG A 271 -25.49 -17.44 5.39
N GLU A 272 -26.69 -17.09 5.85
CA GLU A 272 -26.97 -16.91 7.27
C GLU A 272 -26.85 -18.27 7.97
N ASP A 273 -25.68 -18.59 8.51
CA ASP A 273 -25.55 -19.70 9.45
C ASP A 273 -26.32 -19.33 10.72
N SER A 274 -27.48 -19.95 10.87
CA SER A 274 -28.49 -19.67 11.89
C SER A 274 -28.07 -20.05 13.33
N ALA A 275 -26.77 -20.14 13.60
CA ALA A 275 -26.20 -20.52 14.90
C ALA A 275 -25.39 -19.39 15.58
N GLY A 276 -25.20 -18.23 14.91
CA GLY A 276 -24.26 -17.22 15.37
C GLY A 276 -24.74 -15.77 15.46
N GLY A 277 -26.05 -15.47 15.36
CA GLY A 277 -26.57 -14.12 15.63
C GLY A 277 -25.94 -12.96 14.82
N GLU A 278 -25.22 -13.23 13.73
CA GLU A 278 -24.66 -12.20 12.86
C GLU A 278 -25.79 -11.52 12.08
N ALA A 279 -25.76 -10.19 12.04
CA ALA A 279 -26.77 -9.36 11.40
C ALA A 279 -26.97 -9.75 9.94
N ALA A 280 -28.23 -9.76 9.49
CA ALA A 280 -28.58 -9.94 8.08
C ALA A 280 -27.64 -9.11 7.18
N SER A 281 -27.13 -9.71 6.11
CA SER A 281 -26.27 -9.00 5.16
C SER A 281 -26.97 -7.72 4.72
N LYS A 282 -26.26 -6.60 4.81
CA LYS A 282 -26.81 -5.26 4.57
C LYS A 282 -26.46 -4.77 3.17
N GLY A 283 -27.29 -3.88 2.62
CA GLY A 283 -27.10 -3.34 1.28
C GLY A 283 -26.13 -2.18 1.20
N MET A 284 -26.00 -1.64 -0.01
CA MET A 284 -25.20 -0.44 -0.31
C MET A 284 -25.94 0.48 -1.28
N ILE A 285 -25.65 1.77 -1.21
CA ILE A 285 -26.14 2.77 -2.16
C ILE A 285 -25.03 3.73 -2.55
N THR A 286 -24.95 4.08 -3.84
CA THR A 286 -24.18 5.22 -4.33
C THR A 286 -25.04 6.11 -5.22
N VAL A 287 -24.77 7.42 -5.14
CA VAL A 287 -25.24 8.42 -6.09
C VAL A 287 -24.02 8.90 -6.87
N ASN A 288 -24.09 8.84 -8.18
CA ASN A 288 -22.97 9.08 -9.09
C ASN A 288 -23.31 10.20 -10.07
N TRP A 289 -22.34 11.07 -10.37
CA TRP A 289 -22.47 12.17 -11.33
C TRP A 289 -21.34 12.15 -12.34
N LEU A 290 -21.68 12.25 -13.62
CA LEU A 290 -20.68 12.52 -14.66
C LEU A 290 -20.24 13.99 -14.57
N LEU A 291 -18.93 14.21 -14.57
CA LEU A 291 -18.30 15.52 -14.52
C LEU A 291 -17.55 15.79 -15.85
N PRO A 292 -17.05 17.01 -16.08
CA PRO A 292 -16.33 17.36 -17.31
C PRO A 292 -15.04 16.55 -17.55
N GLU A 293 -14.45 16.74 -18.73
CA GLU A 293 -13.12 16.20 -19.07
C GLU A 293 -12.02 16.74 -18.13
N THR A 294 -10.95 15.97 -17.97
CA THR A 294 -9.78 16.30 -17.12
C THR A 294 -8.89 17.42 -17.67
N THR A 295 -9.19 17.92 -18.87
CA THR A 295 -8.30 18.80 -19.65
C THR A 295 -8.17 20.23 -19.12
N ASP A 296 -9.10 20.70 -18.28
CA ASP A 296 -9.02 21.98 -17.59
C ASP A 296 -8.37 21.80 -16.21
N PRO A 297 -7.10 22.22 -16.02
CA PRO A 297 -6.38 22.01 -14.75
C PRO A 297 -6.96 22.80 -13.58
N GLU A 298 -7.55 23.97 -13.83
CA GLU A 298 -8.17 24.78 -12.77
C GLU A 298 -9.44 24.10 -12.28
N LEU A 299 -10.31 23.67 -13.19
CA LEU A 299 -11.54 22.97 -12.83
C LEU A 299 -11.26 21.61 -12.19
N ASN A 300 -10.30 20.85 -12.71
CA ASN A 300 -9.87 19.57 -12.11
C ASN A 300 -9.40 19.78 -10.66
N LEU A 301 -8.49 20.74 -10.43
CA LEU A 301 -8.01 21.05 -9.08
C LEU A 301 -9.15 21.53 -8.17
N SER A 302 -10.09 22.31 -8.69
CA SER A 302 -11.28 22.72 -7.94
C SER A 302 -12.15 21.54 -7.52
N PHE A 303 -12.34 20.52 -8.36
CA PHE A 303 -13.05 19.31 -7.97
C PHE A 303 -12.28 18.50 -6.92
N GLN A 304 -10.95 18.41 -6.99
CA GLN A 304 -10.16 17.75 -5.94
C GLN A 304 -10.33 18.46 -4.58
N ILE A 305 -10.31 19.79 -4.57
CA ILE A 305 -10.57 20.58 -3.35
C ILE A 305 -12.02 20.38 -2.88
N LEU A 306 -12.99 20.44 -3.78
CA LEU A 306 -14.41 20.26 -3.46
C LEU A 306 -14.69 18.85 -2.89
N GLN A 307 -14.11 17.80 -3.46
CA GLN A 307 -14.22 16.44 -2.92
C GLN A 307 -13.69 16.37 -1.48
N TYR A 308 -12.58 17.04 -1.18
CA TYR A 308 -12.06 17.11 0.18
C TYR A 308 -12.97 17.92 1.12
N VAL A 309 -13.58 19.01 0.63
CA VAL A 309 -14.61 19.77 1.37
C VAL A 309 -15.81 18.88 1.70
N LEU A 310 -16.29 18.08 0.75
CA LEU A 310 -17.48 17.24 0.89
C LEU A 310 -17.24 16.03 1.82
N LEU A 311 -16.12 15.33 1.68
CA LEU A 311 -15.89 14.02 2.29
C LEU A 311 -14.56 13.86 3.05
N GLY A 312 -13.59 14.75 2.82
CA GLY A 312 -12.19 14.55 3.21
C GLY A 312 -11.91 14.57 4.72
N MET A 313 -12.66 15.37 5.48
CA MET A 313 -12.49 15.53 6.92
C MET A 313 -13.67 14.89 7.68
N PRO A 314 -13.49 14.41 8.93
CA PRO A 314 -14.63 13.96 9.74
C PRO A 314 -15.73 15.02 9.91
N GLY A 315 -15.34 16.30 9.94
CA GLY A 315 -16.26 17.45 9.98
C GLY A 315 -16.78 17.91 8.62
N SER A 316 -16.35 17.28 7.50
CA SER A 316 -16.83 17.64 6.16
C SER A 316 -18.35 17.46 6.08
N PRO A 317 -19.13 18.43 5.55
CA PRO A 317 -20.58 18.46 5.75
C PRO A 317 -21.32 17.23 5.22
N LEU A 318 -20.93 16.72 4.04
CA LEU A 318 -21.61 15.56 3.43
C LEU A 318 -21.23 14.26 4.15
N ARG A 319 -19.95 14.05 4.47
CA ARG A 319 -19.51 12.91 5.29
C ARG A 319 -20.19 12.90 6.66
N LYS A 320 -20.20 14.04 7.35
CA LYS A 320 -20.85 14.19 8.66
C LYS A 320 -22.34 13.88 8.56
N ALA A 321 -23.05 14.44 7.58
CA ALA A 321 -24.47 14.17 7.39
C ALA A 321 -24.76 12.68 7.18
N LEU A 322 -23.95 12.00 6.35
CA LEU A 322 -24.10 10.58 6.07
C LEU A 322 -23.84 9.71 7.31
N ILE A 323 -22.71 9.91 7.99
CA ILE A 323 -22.32 9.11 9.16
C ILE A 323 -23.24 9.37 10.37
N ASP A 324 -23.53 10.64 10.69
CA ASP A 324 -24.37 10.99 11.83
C ASP A 324 -25.85 10.58 11.64
N SER A 325 -26.28 10.29 10.40
CA SER A 325 -27.64 9.84 10.13
C SER A 325 -27.96 8.46 10.73
N GLY A 326 -26.94 7.63 10.96
CA GLY A 326 -27.09 6.24 11.38
C GLY A 326 -27.81 5.34 10.36
N LEU A 327 -27.91 5.77 9.08
CA LEU A 327 -28.61 5.03 8.03
C LEU A 327 -27.75 3.92 7.37
N GLY A 328 -26.44 3.91 7.65
CA GLY A 328 -25.47 2.93 7.18
C GLY A 328 -24.28 2.85 8.13
N ASP A 329 -23.41 1.88 7.89
CA ASP A 329 -22.26 1.57 8.76
C ASP A 329 -21.02 2.39 8.37
N ASP A 330 -20.82 2.69 7.08
CA ASP A 330 -19.68 3.46 6.58
C ASP A 330 -19.99 4.10 5.21
N LEU A 331 -19.12 5.00 4.74
CA LEU A 331 -19.20 5.59 3.41
C LEU A 331 -19.02 4.53 2.32
N ALA A 332 -19.68 4.77 1.18
CA ALA A 332 -19.53 4.02 -0.05
C ALA A 332 -19.28 4.96 -1.24
N GLY A 333 -18.79 4.40 -2.36
CA GLY A 333 -18.40 5.14 -3.56
C GLY A 333 -16.93 5.57 -3.54
N VAL A 334 -16.38 5.82 -4.72
CA VAL A 334 -14.94 6.12 -4.91
C VAL A 334 -14.57 7.59 -4.63
N GLY A 335 -15.54 8.46 -4.33
CA GLY A 335 -15.30 9.90 -4.27
C GLY A 335 -15.16 10.48 -5.68
N LEU A 336 -14.13 11.29 -5.93
CA LEU A 336 -13.82 11.81 -7.26
C LEU A 336 -12.91 10.83 -8.00
N GLU A 337 -13.36 10.34 -9.15
CA GLU A 337 -12.52 9.66 -10.13
C GLU A 337 -12.08 10.67 -11.18
N SER A 338 -10.76 10.79 -11.39
CA SER A 338 -10.15 11.81 -12.25
C SER A 338 -9.11 11.28 -13.23
N ASP A 339 -8.94 9.95 -13.33
CA ASP A 339 -7.95 9.32 -14.20
C ASP A 339 -8.53 8.83 -15.53
N LEU A 340 -9.85 8.91 -15.69
CA LEU A 340 -10.58 8.64 -16.93
C LEU A 340 -10.70 9.90 -17.80
N ARG A 341 -11.16 9.73 -19.05
CA ARG A 341 -11.36 10.86 -19.99
C ARG A 341 -12.27 11.95 -19.43
N GLN A 342 -13.39 11.54 -18.83
CA GLN A 342 -14.30 12.42 -18.11
C GLN A 342 -14.28 12.03 -16.64
N MET A 343 -14.22 13.03 -15.77
CA MET A 343 -14.29 12.80 -14.33
C MET A 343 -15.67 12.28 -13.95
N TYR A 344 -15.78 11.59 -12.82
CA TYR A 344 -17.08 11.37 -12.18
C TYR A 344 -16.95 11.42 -10.67
N PHE A 345 -18.05 11.68 -9.98
CA PHE A 345 -18.10 11.66 -8.53
C PHE A 345 -19.11 10.61 -8.04
N SER A 346 -18.74 9.80 -7.06
CA SER A 346 -19.56 8.73 -6.49
C SER A 346 -19.51 8.76 -4.96
N THR A 347 -20.67 8.81 -4.31
CA THR A 347 -20.76 8.76 -2.84
C THR A 347 -22.04 8.10 -2.37
N GLY A 348 -22.02 7.53 -1.17
CA GLY A 348 -23.19 7.04 -0.47
C GLY A 348 -22.83 6.30 0.81
N LEU A 349 -23.57 5.23 1.13
CA LEU A 349 -23.37 4.44 2.35
C LEU A 349 -23.39 2.94 2.05
N LYS A 350 -22.56 2.20 2.78
CA LYS A 350 -22.62 0.74 2.88
C LYS A 350 -23.10 0.30 4.25
N GLY A 351 -23.61 -0.92 4.34
CA GLY A 351 -24.21 -1.40 5.59
C GLY A 351 -25.61 -0.83 5.82
N ILE A 352 -26.38 -0.60 4.75
CA ILE A 352 -27.70 0.04 4.83
C ILE A 352 -28.83 -1.00 4.89
N ALA A 353 -29.93 -0.63 5.55
CA ALA A 353 -31.22 -1.28 5.30
C ALA A 353 -31.75 -0.79 3.93
N ILE A 354 -32.20 -1.69 3.06
CA ILE A 354 -32.55 -1.35 1.66
C ILE A 354 -33.69 -0.34 1.58
N GLU A 355 -34.63 -0.39 2.51
CA GLU A 355 -35.72 0.56 2.67
C GLU A 355 -35.26 2.00 2.96
N ASN A 356 -34.03 2.18 3.46
CA ASN A 356 -33.44 3.50 3.70
C ASN A 356 -32.78 4.10 2.44
N ALA A 357 -32.68 3.38 1.33
CA ALA A 357 -32.02 3.84 0.11
C ALA A 357 -32.51 5.24 -0.33
N ASP A 358 -33.82 5.46 -0.39
CA ASP A 358 -34.40 6.74 -0.83
C ASP A 358 -34.14 7.86 0.18
N ARG A 359 -34.09 7.53 1.47
CA ARG A 359 -33.74 8.49 2.53
C ARG A 359 -32.29 8.93 2.43
N ILE A 360 -31.40 8.02 2.03
CA ILE A 360 -29.98 8.31 1.85
C ILE A 360 -29.76 9.15 0.60
N GLU A 361 -30.40 8.82 -0.53
CA GLU A 361 -30.36 9.66 -1.74
C GLU A 361 -30.85 11.09 -1.43
N ALA A 362 -32.01 11.22 -0.76
CA ALA A 362 -32.54 12.51 -0.35
C ALA A 362 -31.57 13.27 0.57
N LEU A 363 -30.99 12.60 1.57
CA LEU A 363 -30.02 13.20 2.49
C LEU A 363 -28.79 13.77 1.76
N ILE A 364 -28.28 13.08 0.74
CA ILE A 364 -27.16 13.56 -0.08
C ILE A 364 -27.57 14.83 -0.83
N LEU A 365 -28.69 14.80 -1.54
CA LEU A 365 -29.17 15.93 -2.34
C LEU A 365 -29.54 17.14 -1.47
N ASP A 366 -30.21 16.93 -0.34
CA ASP A 366 -30.58 17.99 0.61
C ASP A 366 -29.35 18.62 1.26
N THR A 367 -28.30 17.83 1.53
CA THR A 367 -27.06 18.35 2.08
C THR A 367 -26.31 19.19 1.04
N LEU A 368 -26.19 18.72 -0.19
CA LEU A 368 -25.62 19.50 -1.30
C LEU A 368 -26.43 20.78 -1.56
N SER A 369 -27.76 20.70 -1.52
CA SER A 369 -28.65 21.86 -1.71
C SER A 369 -28.46 22.93 -0.62
N ARG A 370 -28.37 22.51 0.65
CA ARG A 370 -28.06 23.43 1.75
C ARG A 370 -26.68 24.07 1.59
N MET A 371 -25.66 23.29 1.21
CA MET A 371 -24.32 23.84 0.97
C MET A 371 -24.31 24.89 -0.15
N ALA A 372 -25.01 24.63 -1.25
CA ALA A 372 -25.10 25.58 -2.36
C ALA A 372 -25.88 26.86 -2.00
N LYS A 373 -26.94 26.73 -1.18
CA LYS A 373 -27.83 27.85 -0.82
C LYS A 373 -27.35 28.67 0.38
N ASP A 374 -26.97 28.00 1.44
CA ASP A 374 -26.64 28.61 2.74
C ASP A 374 -25.13 28.92 2.86
N GLY A 375 -24.32 28.39 1.94
CA GLY A 375 -22.88 28.57 1.89
C GLY A 375 -22.11 27.46 2.61
N ILE A 376 -20.82 27.35 2.30
CA ILE A 376 -19.90 26.43 2.97
C ILE A 376 -19.13 27.20 4.03
N ASP A 377 -18.93 26.58 5.19
CA ASP A 377 -18.09 27.16 6.24
C ASP A 377 -16.69 27.49 5.70
N ARG A 378 -16.25 28.73 5.96
CA ARG A 378 -15.01 29.27 5.41
C ARG A 378 -13.78 28.51 5.92
N GLN A 379 -13.79 28.09 7.19
CA GLN A 379 -12.67 27.33 7.76
C GLN A 379 -12.54 25.96 7.10
N THR A 380 -13.66 25.33 6.73
CA THR A 380 -13.70 24.08 5.97
C THR A 380 -13.05 24.24 4.59
N ILE A 381 -13.36 25.33 3.87
CA ILE A 381 -12.70 25.64 2.58
C ILE A 381 -11.21 25.90 2.77
N GLU A 382 -10.83 26.72 3.75
CA GLU A 382 -9.43 27.06 4.02
C GLU A 382 -8.62 25.80 4.40
N ALA A 383 -9.19 24.90 5.21
CA ALA A 383 -8.57 23.63 5.59
C ALA A 383 -8.39 22.69 4.38
N ALA A 384 -9.41 22.59 3.52
CA ALA A 384 -9.34 21.79 2.30
C ALA A 384 -8.26 22.32 1.33
N LEU A 385 -8.26 23.62 1.08
CA LEU A 385 -7.28 24.27 0.22
C LEU A 385 -5.86 24.07 0.75
N ASN A 386 -5.62 24.31 2.05
CA ASN A 386 -4.33 24.09 2.68
C ASN A 386 -3.89 22.62 2.56
N THR A 387 -4.79 21.67 2.82
CA THR A 387 -4.48 20.25 2.75
C THR A 387 -4.10 19.82 1.33
N ILE A 388 -4.87 20.24 0.31
CA ILE A 388 -4.58 19.89 -1.09
C ILE A 388 -3.28 20.55 -1.56
N GLU A 389 -3.09 21.84 -1.26
CA GLU A 389 -1.82 22.52 -1.55
C GLU A 389 -0.63 21.81 -0.89
N PHE A 390 -0.76 21.46 0.40
CA PHE A 390 0.29 20.77 1.12
C PHE A 390 0.62 19.43 0.45
N ARG A 391 -0.39 18.62 0.10
CA ARG A 391 -0.19 17.33 -0.61
C ARG A 391 0.50 17.51 -1.96
N LEU A 392 0.11 18.53 -2.74
CA LEU A 392 0.73 18.83 -4.04
C LEU A 392 2.21 19.19 -3.90
N ARG A 393 2.55 20.03 -2.91
CA ARG A 393 3.94 20.43 -2.62
C ARG A 393 4.77 19.30 -2.03
N GLU A 394 4.18 18.53 -1.11
CA GLU A 394 4.88 17.43 -0.44
C GLU A 394 5.18 16.29 -1.41
N ASN A 395 4.22 16.00 -2.29
CA ASN A 395 4.25 14.88 -3.23
C ASN A 395 4.82 13.61 -2.55
N ASN A 396 4.29 13.33 -1.34
CA ASN A 396 4.73 12.22 -0.52
C ASN A 396 3.96 10.97 -0.93
N THR A 397 4.60 10.15 -1.75
CA THR A 397 4.04 8.95 -2.37
C THR A 397 4.30 7.69 -1.53
N GLY A 398 4.84 7.83 -0.32
CA GLY A 398 5.22 6.70 0.52
C GLY A 398 6.24 5.80 -0.17
N SER A 399 5.90 4.52 -0.35
CA SER A 399 6.74 3.55 -1.05
C SER A 399 6.59 3.59 -2.58
N PHE A 400 5.57 4.25 -3.13
CA PHE A 400 5.45 4.40 -4.58
C PHE A 400 6.52 5.39 -5.09
N PRO A 401 7.22 5.10 -6.20
CA PRO A 401 8.14 6.05 -6.80
C PRO A 401 7.44 7.36 -7.20
N ARG A 402 8.04 8.52 -6.91
CA ARG A 402 7.49 9.82 -7.30
C ARG A 402 7.31 9.93 -8.81
N GLY A 403 8.29 9.47 -9.58
CA GLY A 403 8.22 9.46 -11.05
C GLY A 403 7.03 8.68 -11.60
N LEU A 404 6.59 7.61 -10.92
CA LEU A 404 5.43 6.81 -11.33
C LEU A 404 4.13 7.60 -11.15
N VAL A 405 3.97 8.30 -10.03
CA VAL A 405 2.81 9.17 -9.82
C VAL A 405 2.77 10.32 -10.83
N LEU A 406 3.93 10.87 -11.22
CA LEU A 406 4.01 11.86 -12.29
C LEU A 406 3.61 11.27 -13.65
N MET A 407 4.04 10.04 -13.97
CA MET A 407 3.61 9.34 -15.18
C MET A 407 2.09 9.21 -15.26
N LEU A 408 1.47 8.65 -14.21
CA LEU A 408 0.03 8.46 -14.15
C LEU A 408 -0.70 9.80 -14.28
N ARG A 409 -0.22 10.84 -13.58
CA ARG A 409 -0.79 12.19 -13.68
C ARG A 409 -0.68 12.76 -15.11
N SER A 410 0.43 12.58 -15.82
CA SER A 410 0.54 13.00 -17.21
C SER A 410 -0.42 12.26 -18.14
N LEU A 411 -0.66 10.96 -17.91
CA LEU A 411 -1.54 10.15 -18.75
C LEU A 411 -3.00 10.62 -18.71
N THR A 412 -3.45 11.26 -17.63
CA THR A 412 -4.82 11.79 -17.48
C THR A 412 -5.24 12.77 -18.58
N THR A 413 -4.28 13.45 -19.23
CA THR A 413 -4.53 14.31 -20.40
C THR A 413 -3.84 13.74 -21.65
N TRP A 414 -2.66 13.15 -21.51
CA TRP A 414 -1.81 12.71 -22.62
C TRP A 414 -2.37 11.48 -23.37
N LEU A 415 -3.08 10.59 -22.68
CA LEU A 415 -3.74 9.44 -23.32
C LEU A 415 -4.86 9.86 -24.29
N TYR A 416 -5.47 11.02 -24.01
CA TYR A 416 -6.56 11.61 -24.78
C TYR A 416 -6.08 12.70 -25.75
N ASP A 417 -4.82 12.60 -26.18
CA ASP A 417 -4.19 13.48 -27.16
C ASP A 417 -4.07 14.96 -26.68
N GLY A 418 -4.19 15.18 -25.36
CA GLY A 418 -3.98 16.45 -24.69
C GLY A 418 -2.52 16.69 -24.29
N ASN A 419 -2.29 17.83 -23.64
CA ASN A 419 -0.95 18.22 -23.20
C ASN A 419 -0.50 17.46 -21.94
N PRO A 420 0.60 16.67 -21.97
CA PRO A 420 1.08 15.89 -20.82
C PRO A 420 1.58 16.73 -19.63
N PHE A 421 1.90 18.01 -19.84
CA PHE A 421 2.40 18.90 -18.79
C PHE A 421 1.26 19.51 -17.94
N SER A 422 0.02 19.51 -18.44
CA SER A 422 -1.08 20.32 -17.91
C SER A 422 -1.42 20.08 -16.44
N LEU A 423 -1.34 18.83 -15.97
CA LEU A 423 -1.61 18.49 -14.56
C LEU A 423 -0.33 18.30 -13.74
N LEU A 424 0.86 18.33 -14.35
CA LEU A 424 2.13 18.27 -13.61
C LEU A 424 2.42 19.59 -12.88
N ALA A 425 2.23 20.72 -13.58
CA ALA A 425 2.39 22.06 -13.02
C ALA A 425 1.09 22.50 -12.32
N PHE A 426 1.16 22.80 -11.02
CA PHE A 426 -0.03 23.04 -10.20
C PHE A 426 -0.13 24.47 -9.64
N GLU A 427 0.92 25.30 -9.68
CA GLU A 427 0.87 26.64 -9.06
C GLU A 427 -0.09 27.58 -9.78
N ALA A 428 -0.09 27.59 -11.12
CA ALA A 428 -0.99 28.47 -11.87
C ALA A 428 -2.48 28.12 -11.61
N PRO A 429 -2.92 26.85 -11.72
CA PRO A 429 -4.28 26.45 -11.31
C PRO A 429 -4.59 26.79 -9.86
N LEU A 430 -3.66 26.49 -8.94
CA LEU A 430 -3.85 26.74 -7.50
C LEU A 430 -3.99 28.25 -7.21
N ALA A 431 -3.19 29.09 -7.85
CA ALA A 431 -3.26 30.54 -7.73
C ALA A 431 -4.58 31.10 -8.26
N ALA A 432 -5.10 30.54 -9.36
CA ALA A 432 -6.40 30.92 -9.91
C ALA A 432 -7.53 30.60 -8.93
N VAL A 433 -7.57 29.38 -8.36
CA VAL A 433 -8.54 28.99 -7.32
C VAL A 433 -8.43 29.90 -6.10
N LYS A 434 -7.21 30.15 -5.59
CA LYS A 434 -6.96 31.09 -4.49
C LYS A 434 -7.49 32.50 -4.80
N SER A 435 -7.31 33.00 -6.01
CA SER A 435 -7.78 34.32 -6.43
C SER A 435 -9.32 34.39 -6.44
N ARG A 436 -10.00 33.34 -6.92
CA ARG A 436 -11.46 33.24 -6.87
C ARG A 436 -11.97 33.28 -5.44
N LEU A 437 -11.37 32.50 -4.53
CA LEU A 437 -11.76 32.51 -3.12
C LEU A 437 -11.54 33.88 -2.45
N LYS A 438 -10.44 34.57 -2.77
CA LYS A 438 -10.16 35.92 -2.24
C LYS A 438 -11.17 36.97 -2.70
N SER A 439 -11.78 36.81 -3.88
CA SER A 439 -12.80 37.74 -4.39
C SER A 439 -14.12 37.70 -3.60
N GLY A 440 -14.32 36.71 -2.73
CA GLY A 440 -15.55 36.52 -1.97
C GLY A 440 -16.71 35.91 -2.77
N ALA A 441 -16.46 35.48 -4.02
CA ALA A 441 -17.46 34.77 -4.82
C ALA A 441 -17.74 33.37 -4.23
N PRO A 442 -19.02 32.92 -4.21
CA PRO A 442 -19.41 31.58 -3.75
C PRO A 442 -19.03 30.53 -4.81
N TYR A 443 -17.72 30.28 -4.93
CA TYR A 443 -17.15 29.53 -6.04
C TYR A 443 -17.49 28.03 -5.95
N PHE A 444 -17.28 27.41 -4.79
CA PHE A 444 -17.56 25.98 -4.59
C PHE A 444 -19.06 25.70 -4.54
N GLU A 445 -19.85 26.61 -3.99
CA GLU A 445 -21.31 26.55 -3.99
C GLU A 445 -21.86 26.50 -5.41
N LYS A 446 -21.32 27.34 -6.32
CA LYS A 446 -21.68 27.32 -7.75
C LYS A 446 -21.28 26.02 -8.43
N LEU A 447 -20.13 25.43 -8.08
CA LEU A 447 -19.74 24.13 -8.62
C LEU A 447 -20.71 23.03 -8.14
N ILE A 448 -21.16 23.06 -6.88
CA ILE A 448 -22.19 22.14 -6.37
C ILE A 448 -23.50 22.32 -7.15
N GLU A 449 -23.93 23.57 -7.34
CA GLU A 449 -25.16 23.89 -8.07
C GLU A 449 -25.11 23.40 -9.52
N GLU A 450 -24.05 23.73 -10.25
CA GLU A 450 -23.90 23.41 -11.68
C GLU A 450 -23.68 21.91 -11.94
N TYR A 451 -22.72 21.30 -11.23
CA TYR A 451 -22.23 19.96 -11.58
C TYR A 451 -22.89 18.82 -10.79
N PHE A 452 -23.65 19.12 -9.74
CA PHE A 452 -24.34 18.10 -8.94
C PHE A 452 -25.86 18.29 -8.93
N LEU A 453 -26.34 19.49 -8.57
CA LEU A 453 -27.78 19.72 -8.40
C LEU A 453 -28.51 19.88 -9.75
N ASN A 454 -27.92 20.65 -10.67
CA ASN A 454 -28.47 20.91 -12.01
C ASN A 454 -27.99 19.90 -13.07
N ASN A 455 -27.19 18.92 -12.66
CA ASN A 455 -26.67 17.89 -13.56
C ASN A 455 -27.64 16.71 -13.66
N SER A 456 -28.29 16.57 -14.81
CA SER A 456 -29.21 15.47 -15.12
C SER A 456 -28.50 14.14 -15.36
N HIS A 457 -27.20 14.14 -15.68
CA HIS A 457 -26.40 12.94 -15.82
C HIS A 457 -25.98 12.41 -14.44
N ARG A 458 -26.99 11.92 -13.71
CA ARG A 458 -26.87 11.34 -12.38
C ARG A 458 -27.46 9.94 -12.35
N THR A 459 -26.82 9.02 -11.65
CA THR A 459 -27.38 7.70 -11.36
C THR A 459 -27.43 7.42 -9.87
N THR A 460 -28.49 6.73 -9.43
CA THR A 460 -28.55 6.12 -8.11
C THR A 460 -28.44 4.60 -8.28
N LEU A 461 -27.37 4.01 -7.75
CA LEU A 461 -27.15 2.57 -7.74
C LEU A 461 -27.45 2.02 -6.33
N VAL A 462 -28.36 1.05 -6.25
CA VAL A 462 -28.65 0.30 -5.03
C VAL A 462 -28.18 -1.14 -5.23
N LEU A 463 -27.28 -1.60 -4.36
CA LEU A 463 -26.72 -2.94 -4.37
C LEU A 463 -27.36 -3.76 -3.23
N THR A 464 -28.16 -4.76 -3.60
CA THR A 464 -28.93 -5.59 -2.67
C THR A 464 -28.23 -6.92 -2.36
N PRO A 465 -28.18 -7.35 -1.10
CA PRO A 465 -27.63 -8.67 -0.76
C PRO A 465 -28.57 -9.75 -1.27
N ASP A 466 -28.04 -10.74 -1.98
CA ASP A 466 -28.76 -11.94 -2.39
C ASP A 466 -27.99 -13.19 -1.92
N PRO A 467 -28.49 -13.93 -0.91
CA PRO A 467 -27.82 -15.10 -0.36
C PRO A 467 -27.81 -16.30 -1.32
N LYS A 468 -28.57 -16.24 -2.42
CA LYS A 468 -28.64 -17.31 -3.43
C LYS A 468 -27.86 -16.96 -4.69
N LEU A 469 -27.33 -15.75 -4.82
CA LEU A 469 -26.67 -15.32 -6.05
C LEU A 469 -25.44 -16.17 -6.37
N ALA A 470 -24.55 -16.40 -5.40
CA ALA A 470 -23.36 -17.24 -5.60
C ALA A 470 -23.75 -18.67 -6.06
N GLU A 471 -24.70 -19.30 -5.36
CA GLU A 471 -25.18 -20.64 -5.73
C GLU A 471 -25.80 -20.69 -7.12
N LYS A 472 -26.56 -19.66 -7.48
CA LYS A 472 -27.16 -19.53 -8.80
C LYS A 472 -26.08 -19.37 -9.87
N GLU A 473 -25.10 -18.51 -9.65
CA GLU A 473 -24.00 -18.28 -10.60
C GLU A 473 -23.14 -19.53 -10.79
N GLU A 474 -22.83 -20.24 -9.71
CA GLU A 474 -22.17 -21.54 -9.81
C GLU A 474 -23.03 -22.59 -10.52
N ALA A 475 -24.35 -22.61 -10.29
CA ALA A 475 -25.25 -23.52 -10.98
C ALA A 475 -25.34 -23.21 -12.48
N ASP A 476 -25.42 -21.94 -12.86
CA ASP A 476 -25.42 -21.47 -14.24
C ASP A 476 -24.09 -21.83 -14.93
N GLU A 477 -22.96 -21.67 -14.25
CA GLU A 477 -21.64 -22.10 -14.73
C GLU A 477 -21.56 -23.61 -14.94
N ARG A 478 -22.00 -24.42 -13.96
CA ARG A 478 -22.05 -25.89 -14.06
C ARG A 478 -22.95 -26.33 -15.21
N ALA A 479 -24.12 -25.71 -15.38
CA ALA A 479 -25.04 -26.03 -16.47
C ALA A 479 -24.43 -25.70 -17.84
N ARG A 480 -23.71 -24.57 -17.95
CA ARG A 480 -22.98 -24.21 -19.17
C ARG A 480 -21.88 -25.21 -19.50
N LEU A 481 -21.07 -25.61 -18.52
CA LEU A 481 -20.02 -26.61 -18.69
C LEU A 481 -20.58 -28.00 -19.04
N ALA A 482 -21.71 -28.39 -18.45
CA ALA A 482 -22.41 -29.62 -18.81
C ALA A 482 -22.91 -29.60 -20.26
N ALA A 483 -23.54 -28.51 -20.70
CA ALA A 483 -23.98 -28.36 -22.09
C ALA A 483 -22.81 -28.39 -23.09
N ILE A 484 -21.69 -27.74 -22.76
CA ILE A 484 -20.45 -27.82 -23.56
C ILE A 484 -19.99 -29.28 -23.65
N ARG A 485 -19.92 -29.99 -22.53
CA ARG A 485 -19.50 -31.39 -22.48
C ARG A 485 -20.41 -32.31 -23.30
N GLU A 486 -21.73 -32.13 -23.23
CA GLU A 486 -22.72 -32.90 -23.99
C GLU A 486 -22.61 -32.65 -25.51
N SER A 487 -22.17 -31.46 -25.91
CA SER A 487 -21.94 -31.12 -27.32
C SER A 487 -20.64 -31.70 -27.90
N MET A 488 -19.73 -32.20 -27.05
CA MET A 488 -18.44 -32.73 -27.47
C MET A 488 -18.53 -34.19 -27.88
N THR A 489 -17.83 -34.52 -28.96
CA THR A 489 -17.51 -35.89 -29.35
C THR A 489 -16.49 -36.51 -28.38
N SER A 490 -16.40 -37.84 -28.36
CA SER A 490 -15.37 -38.55 -27.57
C SER A 490 -13.95 -38.14 -27.94
N GLU A 491 -13.70 -37.79 -29.21
CA GLU A 491 -12.41 -37.28 -29.67
C GLU A 491 -12.13 -35.88 -29.10
N GLN A 492 -13.11 -34.98 -29.10
CA GLN A 492 -12.95 -33.64 -28.49
C GLN A 492 -12.70 -33.73 -26.98
N LEU A 493 -13.42 -34.59 -26.25
CA LEU A 493 -13.16 -34.79 -24.82
C LEU A 493 -11.75 -35.33 -24.57
N LYS A 494 -11.29 -36.27 -25.40
CA LYS A 494 -9.93 -36.77 -25.32
C LYS A 494 -8.90 -35.67 -25.57
N ASN A 495 -9.15 -34.78 -26.53
CA ASN A 495 -8.27 -33.64 -26.81
C ASN A 495 -8.21 -32.65 -25.63
N VAL A 496 -9.33 -32.41 -24.93
CA VAL A 496 -9.33 -31.58 -23.70
C VAL A 496 -8.46 -32.23 -22.61
N VAL A 497 -8.61 -33.54 -22.39
CA VAL A 497 -7.77 -34.28 -21.43
C VAL A 497 -6.29 -34.19 -21.81
N GLU A 498 -5.95 -34.48 -23.07
CA GLU A 498 -4.59 -34.39 -23.57
C GLU A 498 -4.01 -32.98 -23.43
N ASN A 499 -4.82 -31.94 -23.66
CA ASN A 499 -4.44 -30.54 -23.46
C ASN A 499 -4.20 -30.22 -21.97
N THR A 500 -5.08 -30.65 -21.06
CA THR A 500 -4.89 -30.48 -19.60
C THR A 500 -3.55 -31.07 -19.15
N HIS A 501 -3.26 -32.32 -19.54
CA HIS A 501 -1.99 -32.97 -19.21
C HIS A 501 -0.79 -32.27 -19.87
N ALA A 502 -0.96 -31.69 -21.07
CA ALA A 502 0.10 -30.92 -21.72
C ALA A 502 0.36 -29.59 -21.00
N LEU A 503 -0.68 -28.86 -20.59
CA LEU A 503 -0.58 -27.63 -19.82
C LEU A 503 0.15 -27.87 -18.49
N GLN A 504 -0.28 -28.89 -17.74
CA GLN A 504 0.34 -29.25 -16.46
C GLN A 504 1.83 -29.58 -16.63
N ARG A 505 2.19 -30.40 -17.63
CA ARG A 505 3.60 -30.69 -17.93
C ARG A 505 4.39 -29.43 -18.28
N LEU A 506 3.82 -28.53 -19.08
CA LEU A 506 4.47 -27.28 -19.46
C LEU A 506 4.65 -26.35 -18.25
N GLN A 507 3.75 -26.34 -17.29
CA GLN A 507 3.88 -25.56 -16.06
C GLN A 507 4.92 -26.15 -15.10
N GLU A 508 4.92 -27.47 -14.92
CA GLU A 508 5.79 -28.18 -13.97
C GLU A 508 7.24 -28.31 -14.46
N THR A 509 7.46 -28.31 -15.78
CA THR A 509 8.82 -28.40 -16.33
C THR A 509 9.58 -27.10 -16.05
N PRO A 510 10.75 -27.09 -15.42
CA PRO A 510 11.55 -25.87 -15.27
C PRO A 510 12.00 -25.31 -16.62
N ASP A 511 12.26 -24.00 -16.69
CA ASP A 511 12.92 -23.43 -17.87
C ASP A 511 14.36 -23.94 -17.99
N PRO A 512 14.87 -24.14 -19.21
CA PRO A 512 16.23 -24.61 -19.41
C PRO A 512 17.24 -23.54 -18.95
N PRO A 513 18.40 -23.92 -18.39
CA PRO A 513 19.41 -22.99 -17.90
C PRO A 513 19.85 -21.95 -18.95
N GLU A 514 19.93 -22.34 -20.23
CA GLU A 514 20.30 -21.45 -21.32
C GLU A 514 19.26 -20.36 -21.58
N ALA A 515 17.97 -20.64 -21.37
CA ALA A 515 16.91 -19.64 -21.47
C ALA A 515 16.94 -18.70 -20.26
N LEU A 516 17.12 -19.24 -19.05
CA LEU A 516 17.26 -18.43 -17.83
C LEU A 516 18.45 -17.48 -17.91
N ALA A 517 19.57 -17.91 -18.51
CA ALA A 517 20.76 -17.09 -18.73
C ALA A 517 20.56 -15.92 -19.71
N THR A 518 19.44 -15.88 -20.45
CA THR A 518 19.09 -14.72 -21.30
C THR A 518 18.60 -13.53 -20.49
N ILE A 519 18.03 -13.76 -19.29
CA ILE A 519 17.55 -12.67 -18.43
C ILE A 519 18.75 -11.86 -17.94
N PRO A 520 18.75 -10.53 -18.13
CA PRO A 520 19.84 -9.71 -17.66
C PRO A 520 19.84 -9.68 -16.13
N THR A 521 20.93 -10.11 -15.53
CA THR A 521 21.15 -10.06 -14.08
C THR A 521 22.27 -9.08 -13.77
N LEU A 522 22.16 -8.43 -12.61
CA LEU A 522 23.28 -7.64 -12.09
C LEU A 522 24.41 -8.57 -11.67
N LYS A 523 25.63 -8.08 -11.80
CA LYS A 523 26.80 -8.67 -11.15
C LYS A 523 27.03 -8.00 -9.82
N ILE A 524 27.73 -8.68 -8.91
CA ILE A 524 28.18 -8.07 -7.65
C ILE A 524 29.00 -6.79 -7.90
N SER A 525 29.72 -6.72 -9.03
CA SER A 525 30.46 -5.52 -9.44
C SER A 525 29.60 -4.30 -9.76
N ASP A 526 28.32 -4.51 -10.07
CA ASP A 526 27.37 -3.45 -10.43
C ASP A 526 26.69 -2.87 -9.17
N LEU A 527 26.90 -3.51 -8.01
CA LEU A 527 26.40 -3.06 -6.72
C LEU A 527 27.34 -2.01 -6.12
N GLU A 528 26.76 -0.94 -5.58
CA GLU A 528 27.55 0.04 -4.83
C GLU A 528 28.23 -0.64 -3.64
N LYS A 529 29.53 -0.42 -3.46
CA LYS A 529 30.29 -0.99 -2.34
C LYS A 529 30.11 -0.22 -1.05
N ARG A 530 29.62 1.02 -1.11
CA ARG A 530 29.44 1.90 0.04
C ARG A 530 27.96 2.10 0.31
N ASN A 531 27.59 2.18 1.58
CA ASN A 531 26.23 2.58 1.94
C ASN A 531 25.99 4.06 1.63
N LYS A 532 24.75 4.37 1.24
CA LYS A 532 24.27 5.75 1.15
C LYS A 532 24.14 6.35 2.55
N VAL A 533 24.87 7.44 2.80
CA VAL A 533 24.85 8.18 4.06
C VAL A 533 23.72 9.21 4.02
N ILE A 534 22.94 9.29 5.09
CA ILE A 534 21.92 10.33 5.24
C ILE A 534 22.58 11.55 5.90
N PRO A 535 22.56 12.74 5.28
CA PRO A 535 23.15 13.94 5.87
C PRO A 535 22.59 14.20 7.26
N LYS A 536 23.46 14.34 8.25
CA LYS A 536 23.07 14.57 9.65
C LYS A 536 24.08 15.47 10.35
N THR A 537 23.60 16.55 10.94
CA THR A 537 24.35 17.42 11.84
C THR A 537 23.71 17.35 13.22
N VAL A 538 24.50 17.07 14.26
CA VAL A 538 24.03 17.10 15.65
C VAL A 538 24.34 18.48 16.22
N LEU A 539 23.30 19.25 16.54
CA LEU A 539 23.41 20.59 17.11
C LEU A 539 23.09 20.54 18.61
N GLN A 540 23.72 21.41 19.39
CA GLN A 540 23.46 21.57 20.83
C GLN A 540 22.79 22.92 21.07
N LYS A 541 21.55 22.92 21.55
CA LYS A 541 20.80 24.13 21.91
C LYS A 541 20.03 23.90 23.21
N ASN A 542 20.10 24.87 24.13
CA ASN A 542 19.43 24.81 25.42
C ASN A 542 19.70 23.50 26.20
N GLY A 543 20.92 22.97 26.07
CA GLY A 543 21.36 21.73 26.70
C GLY A 543 20.82 20.45 26.06
N ARG A 544 20.20 20.53 24.88
CA ARG A 544 19.60 19.39 24.16
C ARG A 544 20.09 19.29 22.72
N GLU A 545 20.00 18.07 22.22
CA GLU A 545 20.33 17.71 20.85
C GLU A 545 19.19 18.03 19.89
N ILE A 546 19.56 18.66 18.77
CA ILE A 546 18.74 18.76 17.57
C ILE A 546 19.47 17.99 16.48
N LEU A 547 18.83 16.95 15.95
CA LEU A 547 19.29 16.27 14.74
C LEU A 547 18.79 17.06 13.54
N PHE A 548 19.71 17.62 12.76
CA PHE A 548 19.39 18.39 11.58
C PHE A 548 19.81 17.64 10.31
N HIS A 549 18.89 17.51 9.37
CA HIS A 549 19.08 16.85 8.08
C HIS A 549 18.91 17.86 6.95
N ASP A 550 20.03 18.27 6.34
CA ASP A 550 20.06 19.15 5.18
C ASP A 550 19.63 18.38 3.93
N ILE A 551 18.32 18.33 3.71
CA ILE A 551 17.68 17.62 2.60
C ILE A 551 16.66 18.57 2.00
N PHE A 552 16.58 18.63 0.67
CA PHE A 552 15.57 19.42 -0.01
C PHE A 552 14.16 18.86 0.26
N THR A 553 13.28 19.70 0.81
CA THR A 553 11.91 19.34 1.23
C THR A 553 10.83 20.20 0.55
N SER A 554 11.16 20.92 -0.53
CA SER A 554 10.21 21.82 -1.22
C SER A 554 9.56 22.86 -0.30
N GLY A 555 10.30 23.34 0.71
CA GLY A 555 9.81 24.35 1.67
C GLY A 555 8.93 23.78 2.79
N ILE A 556 8.92 22.46 2.97
CA ILE A 556 8.22 21.79 4.06
C ILE A 556 9.19 21.52 5.22
N VAL A 557 8.78 21.87 6.42
CA VAL A 557 9.50 21.52 7.64
C VAL A 557 8.93 20.23 8.18
N TYR A 558 9.78 19.21 8.37
CA TYR A 558 9.43 18.01 9.13
C TYR A 558 10.08 18.11 10.51
N LEU A 559 9.25 18.09 11.55
CA LEU A 559 9.67 18.13 12.95
C LEU A 559 9.17 16.88 13.67
N ASP A 560 10.10 16.05 14.13
CA ASP A 560 9.78 14.95 15.05
C ASP A 560 10.31 15.28 16.45
N ILE A 561 9.46 15.06 17.45
CA ILE A 561 9.82 15.20 18.88
C ILE A 561 9.71 13.81 19.51
N ALA A 562 10.84 13.21 19.87
CA ALA A 562 10.89 11.92 20.54
C ALA A 562 10.94 12.11 22.06
N PHE A 563 10.01 11.45 22.75
CA PHE A 563 9.85 11.45 24.21
C PHE A 563 10.36 10.11 24.74
N ASN A 564 11.37 10.15 25.62
CA ASN A 564 11.92 8.95 26.26
C ASN A 564 10.89 8.29 27.17
N LEU A 565 10.43 7.07 26.84
CA LEU A 565 9.42 6.39 27.65
C LEU A 565 10.01 5.78 28.93
N HIS A 566 11.33 5.58 29.02
CA HIS A 566 11.99 5.11 30.24
C HIS A 566 11.86 6.08 31.41
N THR A 567 11.33 7.29 31.23
CA THR A 567 10.99 8.17 32.34
C THR A 567 9.71 7.74 33.07
N LEU A 568 8.92 6.83 32.48
CA LEU A 568 7.64 6.38 33.01
C LEU A 568 7.77 5.06 33.79
N PRO A 569 7.04 4.92 34.92
CA PRO A 569 6.74 3.62 35.49
C PRO A 569 6.06 2.69 34.48
N GLN A 570 6.43 1.41 34.47
CA GLN A 570 5.92 0.42 33.50
C GLN A 570 4.39 0.35 33.41
N LYS A 571 3.67 0.58 34.51
CA LYS A 571 2.20 0.56 34.57
C LYS A 571 1.54 1.58 33.63
N TYR A 572 2.28 2.58 33.17
CA TYR A 572 1.77 3.60 32.24
C TYR A 572 2.00 3.27 30.77
N LEU A 573 2.84 2.27 30.44
CA LEU A 573 3.11 1.92 29.04
C LEU A 573 1.84 1.60 28.24
N PRO A 574 0.88 0.79 28.75
CA PRO A 574 -0.35 0.52 28.00
C PRO A 574 -1.21 1.76 27.71
N TYR A 575 -1.05 2.87 28.44
CA TYR A 575 -1.79 4.10 28.16
C TYR A 575 -1.21 4.90 26.99
N ILE A 576 0.04 4.67 26.60
CA ILE A 576 0.79 5.53 25.68
C ILE A 576 0.16 5.69 24.29
N PRO A 577 -0.34 4.62 23.62
CA PRO A 577 -1.00 4.79 22.33
C PRO A 577 -2.23 5.71 22.40
N LEU A 578 -3.04 5.58 23.47
CA LEU A 578 -4.20 6.43 23.68
C LEU A 578 -3.81 7.84 24.12
N PHE A 579 -2.80 7.99 24.99
CA PHE A 579 -2.29 9.28 25.41
C PHE A 579 -1.77 10.09 24.22
N GLY A 580 -0.95 9.49 23.36
CA GLY A 580 -0.46 10.13 22.14
C GLY A 580 -1.60 10.54 21.19
N ARG A 581 -2.66 9.72 21.10
CA ARG A 581 -3.86 10.06 20.34
C ARG A 581 -4.64 11.22 20.98
N SER A 582 -4.75 11.22 22.31
CA SER A 582 -5.46 12.25 23.08
C SER A 582 -4.87 13.64 22.90
N LEU A 583 -3.55 13.76 22.73
CA LEU A 583 -2.89 15.05 22.46
C LEU A 583 -3.48 15.76 21.23
N VAL A 584 -3.89 15.02 20.20
CA VAL A 584 -4.36 15.60 18.93
C VAL A 584 -5.87 15.45 18.69
N GLU A 585 -6.60 14.72 19.54
CA GLU A 585 -8.03 14.40 19.34
C GLU A 585 -8.98 14.74 20.51
N MET A 586 -8.50 15.40 21.57
CA MET A 586 -9.35 15.81 22.72
C MET A 586 -9.63 17.31 22.81
N GLY A 587 -8.89 18.15 22.08
CA GLY A 587 -8.97 19.61 22.20
C GLY A 587 -7.98 20.19 23.21
N THR A 588 -8.06 21.49 23.43
CA THR A 588 -7.18 22.24 24.34
C THR A 588 -8.01 23.20 25.20
N GLU A 589 -7.39 23.85 26.18
CA GLU A 589 -8.06 24.91 26.96
C GLU A 589 -8.69 26.03 26.10
N LYS A 590 -8.21 26.22 24.87
CA LYS A 590 -8.66 27.29 23.96
C LYS A 590 -9.80 26.86 23.04
N GLU A 591 -9.92 25.57 22.75
CA GLU A 591 -10.78 25.07 21.67
C GLU A 591 -11.12 23.58 21.84
N ASP A 592 -12.29 23.16 21.35
CA ASP A 592 -12.69 21.75 21.39
C ASP A 592 -11.91 20.90 20.35
N PHE A 593 -12.17 19.58 20.35
CA PHE A 593 -11.48 18.65 19.46
C PHE A 593 -11.76 18.86 17.97
N VAL A 594 -12.92 19.42 17.61
CA VAL A 594 -13.29 19.70 16.21
C VAL A 594 -12.51 20.90 15.72
N ALA A 595 -12.53 21.99 16.50
CA ALA A 595 -11.78 23.20 16.20
C ALA A 595 -10.26 22.95 16.16
N LEU A 596 -9.72 22.16 17.10
CA LEU A 596 -8.31 21.76 17.06
C LEU A 596 -7.97 20.99 15.78
N SER A 597 -8.80 20.03 15.38
CA SER A 597 -8.59 19.23 14.16
C SER A 597 -8.64 20.09 12.89
N GLN A 598 -9.57 21.05 12.83
CA GLN A 598 -9.65 22.05 11.77
C GLN A 598 -8.42 22.94 11.75
N ARG A 599 -7.94 23.41 12.91
CA ARG A 599 -6.73 24.25 13.04
C ARG A 599 -5.48 23.51 12.59
N ILE A 600 -5.31 22.25 13.01
CA ILE A 600 -4.23 21.37 12.55
C ILE A 600 -4.27 21.26 11.02
N SER A 601 -5.42 20.96 10.45
CA SER A 601 -5.59 20.76 9.00
C SER A 601 -5.41 22.06 8.19
N ALA A 602 -5.77 23.21 8.75
CA ALA A 602 -5.69 24.51 8.09
C ALA A 602 -4.30 25.17 8.17
N LYS A 603 -3.50 24.81 9.18
CA LYS A 603 -2.22 25.46 9.48
C LYS A 603 -1.00 24.56 9.33
N THR A 604 -1.20 23.26 9.13
CA THR A 604 -0.12 22.28 9.04
C THR A 604 -0.43 21.27 7.95
N GLY A 605 0.53 20.39 7.64
CA GLY A 605 0.30 19.19 6.83
C GLY A 605 -0.16 17.98 7.65
N GLY A 606 -0.46 18.17 8.94
CA GLY A 606 -0.91 17.15 9.87
C GLY A 606 0.08 16.89 11.00
N LEU A 607 -0.48 16.45 12.14
CA LEU A 607 0.24 15.96 13.31
C LEU A 607 -0.17 14.51 13.56
N ARG A 608 0.79 13.67 13.94
CA ARG A 608 0.50 12.28 14.34
C ARG A 608 1.46 11.82 15.42
N THR A 609 1.05 10.80 16.18
CA THR A 609 1.89 10.14 17.17
C THR A 609 2.21 8.71 16.73
N GLU A 610 3.43 8.28 17.03
CA GLU A 610 3.93 6.94 16.78
C GLU A 610 4.65 6.44 18.03
N VAL A 611 4.69 5.12 18.24
CA VAL A 611 5.50 4.50 19.29
C VAL A 611 6.63 3.74 18.61
N PHE A 612 7.85 3.99 19.06
CA PHE A 612 9.05 3.30 18.62
C PHE A 612 9.60 2.47 19.78
N THR A 613 9.93 1.21 19.50
CA THR A 613 10.62 0.30 20.42
C THR A 613 11.71 -0.41 19.66
N SER A 614 12.90 -0.50 20.25
CA SER A 614 14.01 -1.23 19.65
C SER A 614 14.99 -1.71 20.71
N ALA A 615 15.55 -2.89 20.50
CA ALA A 615 16.72 -3.31 21.26
C ALA A 615 17.93 -2.48 20.83
N VAL A 616 18.92 -2.39 21.72
CA VAL A 616 20.22 -1.80 21.39
C VAL A 616 21.26 -2.90 21.49
N GLN A 617 22.12 -2.99 20.48
CA GLN A 617 23.15 -4.01 20.44
C GLN A 617 24.05 -3.89 21.67
N ASP A 618 24.38 -5.02 22.29
CA ASP A 618 25.19 -5.12 23.51
C ASP A 618 24.62 -4.39 24.74
N SER A 619 23.32 -4.06 24.74
CA SER A 619 22.59 -3.46 25.87
C SER A 619 21.44 -4.36 26.33
N LYS A 620 21.22 -4.42 27.65
CA LYS A 620 20.03 -5.05 28.24
C LYS A 620 18.82 -4.12 28.25
N LYS A 621 19.04 -2.81 28.19
CA LYS A 621 17.98 -1.79 28.13
C LYS A 621 17.58 -1.51 26.69
N ALA A 622 16.28 -1.46 26.44
CA ALA A 622 15.68 -1.05 25.18
C ALA A 622 15.71 0.47 24.99
N ARG A 623 15.52 0.91 23.75
CA ARG A 623 15.15 2.29 23.43
C ARG A 623 13.68 2.32 23.06
N THR A 624 12.91 3.03 23.87
CA THR A 624 11.45 3.10 23.76
C THR A 624 11.03 4.56 23.81
N CYS A 625 10.38 5.03 22.74
CA CYS A 625 10.00 6.43 22.57
C CYS A 625 8.56 6.54 22.09
N MET A 626 7.83 7.54 22.59
CA MET A 626 6.69 8.11 21.85
C MET A 626 7.24 9.21 20.96
N ILE A 627 6.80 9.30 19.71
CA ILE A 627 7.27 10.30 18.75
C ILE A 627 6.07 11.10 18.27
N LEU A 628 6.06 12.42 18.54
CA LEU A 628 5.09 13.35 17.98
C LEU A 628 5.68 13.97 16.73
N ARG A 629 5.05 13.68 15.59
CA ARG A 629 5.52 14.05 14.25
C ARG A 629 4.62 15.12 13.68
N GLY A 630 5.19 16.27 13.37
CA GLY A 630 4.50 17.41 12.76
C GLY A 630 5.17 17.83 11.46
N LYS A 631 4.37 18.34 10.53
CA LYS A 631 4.88 18.92 9.29
C LYS A 631 4.10 20.17 8.90
N SER A 632 4.76 21.17 8.36
CA SER A 632 4.10 22.39 7.87
C SER A 632 4.91 23.07 6.77
N MET A 633 4.27 23.98 6.03
CA MET A 633 5.01 24.88 5.15
C MET A 633 5.87 25.83 5.98
N LEU A 634 6.99 26.29 5.44
CA LEU A 634 7.88 27.25 6.10
C LEU A 634 7.15 28.51 6.60
N THR A 635 6.13 28.97 5.87
CA THR A 635 5.32 30.14 6.25
C THR A 635 4.37 29.90 7.42
N GLN A 636 4.24 28.65 7.89
CA GLN A 636 3.31 28.21 8.94
C GLN A 636 4.06 27.54 10.11
N THR A 637 5.38 27.69 10.21
CA THR A 637 6.16 27.07 11.30
C THR A 637 5.78 27.62 12.67
N GLU A 638 5.46 28.90 12.77
CA GLU A 638 4.96 29.50 14.02
C GLU A 638 3.63 28.87 14.44
N ASP A 639 2.69 28.68 13.51
CA ASP A 639 1.41 28.01 13.78
C ASP A 639 1.63 26.55 14.23
N LEU A 640 2.54 25.82 13.57
CA LEU A 640 2.91 24.45 13.96
C LEU A 640 3.44 24.41 15.41
N LEU A 641 4.40 25.27 15.75
CA LEU A 641 4.98 25.31 17.09
C LEU A 641 3.96 25.75 18.15
N ASN A 642 3.08 26.70 17.83
CA ASN A 642 1.97 27.10 18.70
C ASN A 642 0.98 25.95 18.95
N ILE A 643 0.67 25.17 17.90
CA ILE A 643 -0.17 23.97 18.03
C ILE A 643 0.52 22.95 18.93
N LEU A 644 1.79 22.64 18.68
CA LEU A 644 2.56 21.70 19.49
C LEU A 644 2.60 22.16 20.96
N GLN A 645 2.77 23.45 21.21
CA GLN A 645 2.76 24.01 22.56
C GLN A 645 1.40 23.83 23.23
N ASP A 646 0.31 24.14 22.53
CA ASP A 646 -1.04 24.00 23.07
C ASP A 646 -1.39 22.53 23.37
N VAL A 647 -1.10 21.59 22.47
CA VAL A 647 -1.42 20.16 22.70
C VAL A 647 -0.57 19.55 23.81
N LEU A 648 0.70 19.93 23.93
CA LEU A 648 1.60 19.39 24.95
C LEU A 648 1.36 19.99 26.34
N LEU A 649 1.07 21.29 26.43
CA LEU A 649 0.99 22.00 27.71
C LEU A 649 -0.43 22.30 28.17
N ARG A 650 -1.40 22.36 27.25
CA ARG A 650 -2.77 22.83 27.49
C ARG A 650 -3.85 21.91 26.92
N GLY A 651 -3.50 20.67 26.58
CA GLY A 651 -4.47 19.66 26.14
C GLY A 651 -5.54 19.41 27.21
N GLN A 652 -6.82 19.41 26.81
CA GLN A 652 -7.93 19.18 27.73
C GLN A 652 -8.24 17.68 27.81
N LEU A 653 -7.57 16.99 28.75
CA LEU A 653 -7.73 15.54 28.94
C LEU A 653 -9.00 15.18 29.73
N ASP A 654 -9.67 16.15 30.36
CA ASP A 654 -10.91 15.96 31.13
C ASP A 654 -12.18 15.98 30.25
N ASN A 655 -12.18 15.21 29.16
CA ASN A 655 -13.37 14.97 28.35
C ASN A 655 -13.68 13.47 28.33
N ARG A 656 -14.43 13.02 29.34
CA ARG A 656 -14.76 11.59 29.54
C ARG A 656 -15.42 10.98 28.31
N GLU A 657 -16.43 11.63 27.75
CA GLU A 657 -17.20 11.06 26.64
C GLU A 657 -16.34 10.89 25.38
N ARG A 658 -15.49 11.88 25.07
CA ARG A 658 -14.57 11.78 23.94
C ARG A 658 -13.52 10.69 24.17
N PHE A 659 -12.91 10.64 25.35
CA PHE A 659 -11.93 9.60 25.68
C PHE A 659 -12.56 8.20 25.65
N ARG A 660 -13.77 8.05 26.20
CA ARG A 660 -14.55 6.81 26.15
C ARG A 660 -14.77 6.35 24.73
N GLN A 661 -15.17 7.25 23.83
CA GLN A 661 -15.33 6.96 22.41
C GLN A 661 -14.01 6.44 21.81
N MET A 662 -12.89 7.13 22.08
CA MET A 662 -11.57 6.72 21.58
C MET A 662 -11.15 5.33 22.08
N VAL A 663 -11.42 5.01 23.35
CA VAL A 663 -11.15 3.69 23.94
C VAL A 663 -11.99 2.61 23.28
N MET A 664 -13.27 2.88 23.01
CA MET A 664 -14.17 1.94 22.34
C MET A 664 -13.77 1.70 20.87
N GLU A 665 -13.38 2.76 20.16
CA GLU A 665 -12.84 2.66 18.80
C GLU A 665 -11.53 1.86 18.78
N GLU A 666 -10.62 2.10 19.72
CA GLU A 666 -9.36 1.37 19.81
C GLU A 666 -9.59 -0.10 20.18
N LYS A 667 -10.53 -0.39 21.10
CA LYS A 667 -10.95 -1.75 21.42
C LYS A 667 -11.42 -2.48 20.18
N ALA A 668 -12.38 -1.90 19.45
CA ALA A 668 -12.93 -2.48 18.23
C ALA A 668 -11.83 -2.71 17.18
N ARG A 669 -10.93 -1.74 16.99
CA ARG A 669 -9.78 -1.84 16.10
C ARG A 669 -8.84 -2.99 16.48
N GLN A 670 -8.52 -3.16 17.76
CA GLN A 670 -7.64 -4.24 18.22
C GLN A 670 -8.30 -5.62 18.06
N GLU A 671 -9.61 -5.73 18.32
CA GLU A 671 -10.37 -6.98 18.10
C GLU A 671 -10.44 -7.34 16.61
N GLN A 672 -10.73 -6.38 15.75
CA GLN A 672 -10.80 -6.56 14.30
C GLN A 672 -9.44 -6.90 13.67
N LYS A 673 -8.32 -6.45 14.24
CA LYS A 673 -6.97 -6.73 13.73
C LYS A 673 -6.52 -8.18 13.91
N LEU A 674 -7.10 -8.93 14.87
CA LEU A 674 -6.63 -10.27 15.24
C LEU A 674 -6.64 -11.27 14.07
N VAL A 675 -7.64 -11.17 13.19
CA VAL A 675 -7.72 -12.04 11.99
C VAL A 675 -6.83 -11.50 10.86
N PRO A 676 -7.05 -10.32 10.26
CA PRO A 676 -6.26 -9.86 9.12
C PRO A 676 -4.77 -9.72 9.42
N ASN A 677 -4.35 -9.49 10.67
CA ASN A 677 -2.96 -9.30 11.09
C ASN A 677 -2.48 -10.31 12.14
N GLY A 678 -3.11 -11.48 12.26
CA GLY A 678 -2.81 -12.45 13.33
C GLY A 678 -1.34 -12.87 13.42
N HIS A 679 -0.65 -12.99 12.29
CA HIS A 679 0.79 -13.29 12.24
C HIS A 679 1.65 -12.24 12.93
N GLN A 680 1.32 -10.94 12.83
CA GLN A 680 2.05 -9.87 13.51
C GLN A 680 1.84 -9.94 15.03
N ILE A 681 0.61 -10.24 15.45
CA ILE A 681 0.26 -10.41 16.87
C ILE A 681 1.02 -11.59 17.48
N VAL A 682 1.04 -12.73 16.77
CA VAL A 682 1.83 -13.91 17.16
C VAL A 682 3.32 -13.58 17.24
N ASN A 683 3.86 -12.85 16.25
CA ASN A 683 5.26 -12.44 16.26
C ASN A 683 5.59 -11.54 17.46
N ILE A 684 4.78 -10.53 17.77
CA ILE A 684 4.99 -9.64 18.92
C ILE A 684 4.91 -10.44 20.24
N ARG A 685 3.89 -11.31 20.37
CA ARG A 685 3.71 -12.17 21.56
C ARG A 685 4.86 -13.18 21.75
N LEU A 686 5.47 -13.62 20.66
CA LEU A 686 6.63 -14.50 20.66
C LEU A 686 7.89 -13.74 21.06
N ARG A 687 8.13 -12.56 20.46
CA ARG A 687 9.31 -11.75 20.71
C ARG A 687 9.33 -11.14 22.12
N SER A 688 8.17 -10.87 22.72
CA SER A 688 8.06 -10.29 24.07
C SER A 688 8.65 -11.17 25.18
N HIS A 689 8.96 -12.43 24.89
CA HIS A 689 9.69 -13.33 25.78
C HIS A 689 11.18 -13.02 25.93
N PHE A 690 11.79 -12.40 24.92
CA PHE A 690 13.25 -12.41 24.78
C PHE A 690 13.91 -11.05 25.04
N GLY A 691 13.15 -9.96 25.13
CA GLY A 691 13.73 -8.64 25.35
C GLY A 691 12.74 -7.58 25.81
N GLU A 692 13.26 -6.59 26.54
CA GLU A 692 12.49 -5.46 27.08
C GLU A 692 11.78 -4.66 25.99
N ALA A 693 12.41 -4.47 24.81
CA ALA A 693 11.83 -3.71 23.71
C ALA A 693 10.54 -4.35 23.19
N ASP A 694 10.60 -5.65 22.92
CA ASP A 694 9.49 -6.42 22.39
C ASP A 694 8.40 -6.66 23.43
N TRP A 695 8.78 -6.77 24.71
CA TRP A 695 7.83 -6.74 25.82
C TRP A 695 7.07 -5.41 25.89
N ALA A 696 7.78 -4.27 25.82
CA ALA A 696 7.14 -2.96 25.83
C ALA A 696 6.21 -2.78 24.62
N ALA A 697 6.60 -3.26 23.43
CA ALA A 697 5.75 -3.26 22.24
C ALA A 697 4.45 -4.07 22.46
N GLU A 698 4.56 -5.23 23.13
CA GLU A 698 3.43 -6.09 23.45
C GLU A 698 2.44 -5.43 24.42
N GLN A 699 2.94 -4.66 25.40
CA GLN A 699 2.11 -3.86 26.32
C GLN A 699 1.35 -2.72 25.63
N MET A 700 1.83 -2.25 24.47
CA MET A 700 1.29 -1.10 23.74
C MET A 700 0.53 -1.47 22.45
N SER A 701 0.65 -2.70 21.96
CA SER A 701 0.06 -3.10 20.68
C SER A 701 -0.29 -4.59 20.55
N GLY A 702 0.09 -5.43 21.53
CA GLY A 702 -0.11 -6.88 21.50
C GLY A 702 -1.40 -7.35 22.18
N ILE A 703 -1.39 -8.62 22.60
CA ILE A 703 -2.53 -9.24 23.29
C ILE A 703 -2.74 -8.65 24.68
N SER A 704 -1.67 -8.37 25.43
CA SER A 704 -1.80 -7.69 26.73
C SER A 704 -2.41 -6.31 26.58
N TYR A 705 -2.07 -5.57 25.52
CA TYR A 705 -2.70 -4.29 25.22
C TYR A 705 -4.20 -4.43 24.96
N LEU A 706 -4.64 -5.43 24.19
CA LEU A 706 -6.07 -5.69 23.98
C LEU A 706 -6.80 -5.96 25.30
N PHE A 707 -6.24 -6.78 26.19
CA PHE A 707 -6.83 -7.03 27.51
C PHE A 707 -6.87 -5.76 28.36
N PHE A 708 -5.79 -4.98 28.35
CA PHE A 708 -5.74 -3.69 29.01
C PHE A 708 -6.84 -2.74 28.48
N ILE A 709 -7.03 -2.64 27.17
CA ILE A 709 -8.04 -1.76 26.58
C ILE A 709 -9.46 -2.18 26.95
N ARG A 710 -9.74 -3.49 27.04
CA ARG A 710 -11.04 -3.99 27.53
C ARG A 710 -11.27 -3.65 29.00
N GLN A 711 -10.23 -3.70 29.82
CA GLN A 711 -10.30 -3.27 31.22
C GLN A 711 -10.49 -1.75 31.30
N LEU A 712 -9.73 -0.98 30.53
CA LEU A 712 -9.79 0.48 30.48
C LEU A 712 -11.19 0.95 30.06
N ALA A 713 -11.82 0.29 29.08
CA ALA A 713 -13.18 0.60 28.67
C ALA A 713 -14.18 0.55 29.83
N ARG A 714 -14.01 -0.40 30.77
CA ARG A 714 -14.82 -0.48 31.99
C ARG A 714 -14.42 0.59 33.01
N GLN A 715 -13.12 0.83 33.17
CA GLN A 715 -12.58 1.81 34.11
C GLN A 715 -12.97 3.24 33.77
N VAL A 716 -13.10 3.60 32.49
CA VAL A 716 -13.58 4.94 32.09
C VAL A 716 -15.01 5.19 32.60
N ASP A 717 -15.84 4.16 32.62
CA ASP A 717 -17.22 4.24 33.13
C ASP A 717 -17.28 4.19 34.66
N SER A 718 -16.42 3.39 35.30
CA SER A 718 -16.47 3.16 36.76
C SER A 718 -15.57 4.10 37.60
N ASP A 719 -14.48 4.61 37.04
CA ASP A 719 -13.44 5.41 37.73
C ASP A 719 -12.74 6.39 36.76
N TRP A 720 -13.52 7.31 36.18
CA TRP A 720 -12.95 8.39 35.36
C TRP A 720 -11.88 9.23 36.08
N PRO A 721 -12.05 9.64 37.37
CA PRO A 721 -11.03 10.43 38.06
C PRO A 721 -9.67 9.73 38.13
N GLY A 722 -9.63 8.42 38.34
CA GLY A 722 -8.38 7.65 38.35
C GLY A 722 -7.71 7.57 36.96
N VAL A 723 -8.52 7.40 35.90
CA VAL A 723 -8.03 7.40 34.51
C VAL A 723 -7.47 8.78 34.14
N LEU A 724 -8.21 9.85 34.41
CA LEU A 724 -7.78 11.23 34.16
C LEU A 724 -6.47 11.55 34.91
N HIS A 725 -6.39 11.19 36.19
CA HIS A 725 -5.18 11.38 36.98
C HIS A 725 -3.97 10.67 36.34
N THR A 726 -4.18 9.46 35.81
CA THR A 726 -3.13 8.72 35.10
C THR A 726 -2.66 9.44 33.83
N LEU A 727 -3.58 9.93 33.01
CA LEU A 727 -3.24 10.68 31.79
C LEU A 727 -2.47 11.98 32.10
N GLU A 728 -2.88 12.69 33.15
CA GLU A 728 -2.23 13.91 33.61
C GLU A 728 -0.84 13.66 34.17
N GLU A 729 -0.64 12.58 34.93
CA GLU A 729 0.68 12.17 35.41
C GLU A 729 1.61 11.77 34.26
N ILE A 730 1.10 11.07 33.24
CA ILE A 730 1.87 10.76 32.03
C ILE A 730 2.31 12.06 31.34
N ARG A 731 1.41 13.03 31.17
CA ARG A 731 1.74 14.34 30.60
C ARG A 731 2.83 15.04 31.39
N ARG A 732 2.69 15.10 32.73
CA ARG A 732 3.64 15.76 33.63
C ARG A 732 5.04 15.16 33.55
N ILE A 733 5.15 13.83 33.40
CA ILE A 733 6.43 13.12 33.34
C ILE A 733 7.06 13.23 31.95
N LEU A 734 6.29 12.95 30.88
CA LEU A 734 6.82 12.90 29.52
C LEU A 734 7.13 14.28 28.95
N VAL A 735 6.31 15.30 29.24
CA VAL A 735 6.49 16.65 28.69
C VAL A 735 7.59 17.38 29.49
N ASN A 736 8.82 16.92 29.28
CA ASN A 736 10.03 17.43 29.90
C ASN A 736 11.16 17.56 28.86
N ARG A 737 11.58 18.79 28.54
CA ARG A 737 12.59 19.05 27.51
C ARG A 737 13.93 18.38 27.79
N ASN A 738 14.24 18.09 29.06
CA ASN A 738 15.47 17.39 29.46
C ASN A 738 15.53 15.92 28.99
N GLU A 739 14.41 15.36 28.51
CA GLU A 739 14.32 13.96 28.05
C GLU A 739 13.83 13.86 26.59
N MET A 740 13.67 15.00 25.91
CA MET A 740 13.24 15.05 24.51
C MET A 740 14.42 15.11 23.54
N LEU A 741 14.25 14.48 22.38
CA LEU A 741 15.12 14.63 21.22
C LEU A 741 14.32 15.29 20.08
N PHE A 742 14.93 16.30 19.45
CA PHE A 742 14.32 17.02 18.34
C PHE A 742 15.00 16.61 17.02
N ASN A 743 14.19 16.30 16.02
CA ASN A 743 14.65 15.93 14.68
C ASN A 743 14.03 16.86 13.65
N VAL A 744 14.86 17.47 12.81
CA VAL A 744 14.43 18.43 11.80
C VAL A 744 14.98 18.03 10.44
N THR A 745 14.09 17.85 9.48
CA THR A 745 14.45 17.68 8.06
C THR A 745 13.99 18.89 7.26
N LEU A 746 14.95 19.64 6.73
CA LEU A 746 14.75 20.88 6.00
C LEU A 746 16.06 21.26 5.30
N ASP A 747 16.00 21.95 4.16
CA ASP A 747 17.22 22.46 3.54
C ASP A 747 17.88 23.54 4.42
N ALA A 748 19.22 23.61 4.41
CA ALA A 748 19.99 24.51 5.27
C ALA A 748 19.59 25.99 5.13
N SER A 749 19.19 26.42 3.92
CA SER A 749 18.78 27.80 3.67
C SER A 749 17.53 28.16 4.47
N ASN A 750 16.55 27.25 4.54
CA ASN A 750 15.32 27.43 5.28
C ASN A 750 15.48 27.13 6.79
N PHE A 751 16.38 26.22 7.17
CA PHE A 751 16.66 25.92 8.57
C PHE A 751 17.15 27.13 9.37
N SER A 752 17.96 28.00 8.76
CA SER A 752 18.41 29.25 9.39
C SER A 752 17.27 30.17 9.88
N ARG A 753 16.07 30.06 9.27
CA ARG A 753 14.87 30.81 9.65
C ARG A 753 14.03 30.10 10.72
N PHE A 754 14.04 28.77 10.71
CA PHE A 754 13.24 27.94 11.61
C PHE A 754 13.94 27.66 12.95
N GLU A 755 15.27 27.48 12.95
CA GLU A 755 16.06 27.16 14.15
C GLU A 755 15.78 28.11 15.32
N PRO A 756 15.71 29.46 15.16
CA PRO A 756 15.41 30.36 16.27
C PRO A 756 13.99 30.15 16.83
N GLN A 757 13.01 29.85 15.96
CA GLN A 757 11.63 29.58 16.39
C GLN A 757 11.56 28.29 17.19
N LEU A 758 12.24 27.24 16.72
CA LEU A 758 12.32 25.96 17.42
C LEU A 758 13.01 26.12 18.78
N ALA A 759 14.12 26.86 18.84
CA ALA A 759 14.82 27.14 20.10
C ALA A 759 13.91 27.84 21.12
N ASN A 760 13.16 28.86 20.69
CA ASN A 760 12.17 29.54 21.53
C ASN A 760 11.07 28.59 22.02
N PHE A 761 10.54 27.74 21.13
CA PHE A 761 9.54 26.73 21.50
C PHE A 761 10.09 25.79 22.58
N MET A 762 11.32 25.30 22.44
CA MET A 762 11.97 24.44 23.43
C MET A 762 12.07 25.10 24.83
N GLU A 763 12.22 26.42 24.90
CA GLU A 763 12.26 27.15 26.17
C GLU A 763 10.91 27.19 26.89
N THR A 764 9.81 27.11 26.14
CA THR A 764 8.46 27.05 26.72
C THR A 764 8.15 25.73 27.40
N LEU A 765 8.90 24.66 27.06
CA LEU A 765 8.70 23.32 27.60
C LEU A 765 9.30 23.20 29.02
N PRO A 766 8.64 22.47 29.94
CA PRO A 766 9.15 22.21 31.28
C PRO A 766 10.53 21.56 31.27
N ALA A 767 11.34 21.88 32.29
CA ALA A 767 12.68 21.33 32.49
C ALA A 767 12.81 20.77 33.90
N ALA A 768 12.15 19.63 34.14
CA ALA A 768 12.21 18.96 35.42
C ALA A 768 13.43 18.04 35.48
N ALA A 769 13.94 17.79 36.69
CA ALA A 769 14.88 16.70 36.91
C ALA A 769 14.18 15.38 36.59
N SER A 770 14.86 14.51 35.85
CA SER A 770 14.38 13.22 35.40
C SER A 770 15.43 12.15 35.66
N SER A 771 14.96 10.92 35.78
CA SER A 771 15.78 9.73 35.83
C SER A 771 15.07 8.62 35.07
N GLU A 772 15.84 7.78 34.39
CA GLU A 772 15.29 6.55 33.82
C GLU A 772 14.79 5.62 34.95
N VAL A 773 13.64 5.01 34.70
CA VAL A 773 13.01 3.98 35.52
C VAL A 773 13.41 2.63 34.93
N GLU A 774 13.81 1.70 35.80
CA GLU A 774 13.99 0.31 35.39
C GLU A 774 12.64 -0.40 35.35
N TRP A 775 12.35 -1.07 34.23
CA TRP A 775 11.18 -1.92 34.10
C TRP A 775 11.49 -3.35 34.49
N ALA A 776 10.48 -4.06 34.97
CA ALA A 776 10.52 -5.49 35.23
C ALA A 776 9.55 -6.19 34.25
N PRO A 777 10.04 -6.63 33.08
CA PRO A 777 9.23 -7.39 32.13
C PRO A 777 8.63 -8.66 32.73
N GLU A 778 7.35 -8.87 32.46
CA GLU A 778 6.64 -10.12 32.79
C GLU A 778 6.34 -10.86 31.50
N HIS A 779 6.68 -12.15 31.45
CA HIS A 779 6.57 -12.96 30.25
C HIS A 779 5.37 -13.90 30.33
N PRO A 780 4.61 -14.08 29.22
CA PRO A 780 3.54 -15.07 29.16
C PRO A 780 4.12 -16.50 29.17
N PRO A 781 3.31 -17.57 29.16
CA PRO A 781 3.84 -18.95 29.03
C PRO A 781 4.71 -19.11 27.78
N GLU A 782 5.72 -19.98 27.74
CA GLU A 782 6.57 -20.17 26.54
C GLU A 782 5.78 -20.74 25.36
N PHE A 783 4.97 -21.76 25.61
CA PHE A 783 4.12 -22.44 24.64
C PHE A 783 2.66 -22.02 24.87
N GLU A 784 2.07 -21.27 23.94
CA GLU A 784 0.75 -20.65 24.13
C GLU A 784 -0.14 -20.78 22.89
N GLY A 785 -1.39 -21.18 23.10
CA GLY A 785 -2.45 -21.23 22.11
C GLY A 785 -3.52 -20.18 22.40
N LEU A 786 -3.57 -19.13 21.59
CA LEU A 786 -4.50 -18.01 21.66
C LEU A 786 -5.74 -18.34 20.81
N MET A 787 -6.89 -18.54 21.45
CA MET A 787 -8.12 -18.96 20.77
C MET A 787 -8.95 -17.76 20.31
N ILE A 788 -9.30 -17.77 19.03
CA ILE A 788 -10.22 -16.83 18.36
C ILE A 788 -11.19 -17.59 17.44
N PRO A 789 -12.38 -17.04 17.14
CA PRO A 789 -13.26 -17.61 16.12
C PRO A 789 -12.70 -17.34 14.72
N ALA A 790 -11.83 -18.24 14.25
CA ALA A 790 -11.21 -18.15 12.93
C ALA A 790 -11.22 -19.52 12.22
N GLN A 791 -11.14 -19.52 10.90
CA GLN A 791 -11.01 -20.74 10.08
C GLN A 791 -9.55 -21.08 9.74
N VAL A 792 -8.63 -20.19 10.07
CA VAL A 792 -7.19 -20.28 9.77
C VAL A 792 -6.37 -19.94 11.01
N ASN A 793 -5.14 -20.43 11.03
CA ASN A 793 -4.18 -20.26 12.11
C ASN A 793 -3.09 -19.25 11.73
N TYR A 794 -2.38 -18.80 12.76
CA TYR A 794 -1.14 -18.04 12.67
C TYR A 794 -0.15 -18.71 13.61
N VAL A 795 0.87 -19.34 13.03
CA VAL A 795 1.78 -20.22 13.78
C VAL A 795 3.14 -19.55 13.88
N GLY A 796 3.64 -19.36 15.09
CA GLY A 796 4.94 -18.73 15.35
C GLY A 796 5.87 -19.65 16.14
N LYS A 797 7.14 -19.72 15.74
CA LYS A 797 8.22 -20.39 16.50
C LYS A 797 9.47 -19.53 16.49
N GLY A 798 10.17 -19.37 17.61
CA GLY A 798 11.36 -18.53 17.65
C GLY A 798 12.22 -18.69 18.88
N ALA A 799 13.44 -18.15 18.80
CA ALA A 799 14.43 -18.15 19.87
C ALA A 799 15.38 -16.95 19.72
N ASN A 800 16.08 -16.60 20.80
CA ASN A 800 17.20 -15.66 20.73
C ASN A 800 18.48 -16.39 20.29
N LEU A 801 18.96 -16.13 19.07
CA LEU A 801 20.15 -16.79 18.53
C LEU A 801 21.44 -16.41 19.27
N TYR A 802 21.51 -15.22 19.89
CA TYR A 802 22.70 -14.82 20.65
C TYR A 802 22.88 -15.64 21.91
N ASP A 803 21.79 -16.01 22.57
CA ASP A 803 21.79 -16.92 23.72
C ASP A 803 22.18 -18.35 23.31
N LEU A 804 21.95 -18.69 22.04
CA LEU A 804 22.36 -19.96 21.43
C LEU A 804 23.80 -19.94 20.92
N GLY A 805 24.54 -18.85 21.12
CA GLY A 805 25.95 -18.73 20.75
C GLY A 805 26.20 -18.15 19.37
N TYR A 806 25.17 -17.71 18.65
CA TYR A 806 25.33 -17.01 17.38
C TYR A 806 25.86 -15.59 17.58
N ARG A 807 26.56 -15.10 16.56
CA ARG A 807 26.94 -13.69 16.44
C ARG A 807 26.47 -13.22 15.08
N PHE A 808 25.86 -12.04 15.06
CA PHE A 808 25.34 -11.49 13.81
C PHE A 808 26.44 -11.33 12.78
N HIS A 809 26.12 -11.77 11.57
CA HIS A 809 26.89 -11.56 10.37
C HIS A 809 25.94 -11.17 9.25
N GLY A 810 26.36 -10.25 8.37
CA GLY A 810 25.56 -9.70 7.28
C GLY A 810 24.97 -10.76 6.35
N SER A 811 25.65 -11.89 6.15
CA SER A 811 25.15 -13.04 5.38
C SER A 811 23.77 -13.53 5.82
N THR A 812 23.38 -13.31 7.08
CA THR A 812 22.04 -13.67 7.57
C THR A 812 20.92 -12.99 6.78
N GLN A 813 21.15 -11.79 6.23
CA GLN A 813 20.16 -11.10 5.39
C GLN A 813 19.92 -11.84 4.07
N VAL A 814 20.98 -12.38 3.48
CA VAL A 814 20.93 -13.21 2.27
C VAL A 814 20.24 -14.54 2.59
N ILE A 815 20.65 -15.21 3.67
CA ILE A 815 20.15 -16.54 4.06
C ILE A 815 18.65 -16.49 4.41
N THR A 816 18.22 -15.49 5.18
CA THR A 816 16.79 -15.32 5.51
C THR A 816 15.96 -14.90 4.31
N GLY A 817 16.54 -14.14 3.36
CA GLY A 817 15.92 -13.89 2.06
C GLY A 817 15.66 -15.19 1.31
N TYR A 818 16.69 -16.02 1.18
CA TYR A 818 16.62 -17.32 0.50
C TYR A 818 15.64 -18.30 1.14
N LEU A 819 15.58 -18.37 2.48
CA LEU A 819 14.59 -19.18 3.20
C LEU A 819 13.16 -18.77 2.88
N ARG A 820 12.88 -17.44 2.82
CA ARG A 820 11.54 -16.93 2.52
C ARG A 820 11.11 -17.24 1.10
N THR A 821 11.99 -17.01 0.12
CA THR A 821 11.65 -17.16 -1.31
C THR A 821 11.71 -18.59 -1.79
N SER A 822 12.39 -19.49 -1.07
CA SER A 822 12.52 -20.90 -1.42
C SER A 822 11.69 -21.78 -0.47
N TRP A 823 12.28 -22.23 0.64
CA TRP A 823 11.69 -23.25 1.52
C TRP A 823 10.31 -22.89 2.09
N LEU A 824 10.17 -21.70 2.68
CA LEU A 824 8.92 -21.30 3.33
C LEU A 824 7.80 -21.07 2.31
N TRP A 825 8.13 -20.46 1.16
CA TRP A 825 7.19 -20.29 0.06
C TRP A 825 6.68 -21.63 -0.46
N GLU A 826 7.58 -22.57 -0.76
CA GLU A 826 7.22 -23.86 -1.33
C GLU A 826 6.45 -24.73 -0.32
N ARG A 827 6.96 -24.91 0.89
CA ARG A 827 6.42 -25.88 1.86
C ARG A 827 5.17 -25.40 2.58
N ILE A 828 5.10 -24.12 2.92
CA ILE A 828 4.02 -23.60 3.76
C ILE A 828 2.93 -22.95 2.90
N ARG A 829 3.29 -22.22 1.84
CA ARG A 829 2.32 -21.60 0.95
C ARG A 829 1.87 -22.53 -0.18
N VAL A 830 2.78 -22.96 -1.06
CA VAL A 830 2.40 -23.75 -2.26
C VAL A 830 1.85 -25.12 -1.86
N GLN A 831 2.57 -25.90 -1.06
CA GLN A 831 2.17 -27.24 -0.64
C GLN A 831 1.24 -27.23 0.58
N GLY A 832 1.47 -26.29 1.51
CA GLY A 832 0.73 -26.21 2.77
C GLY A 832 -0.60 -25.47 2.69
N GLY A 833 -0.83 -24.66 1.65
CA GLY A 833 -2.06 -23.90 1.45
C GLY A 833 -2.20 -22.64 2.33
N ALA A 834 -1.16 -22.23 3.05
CA ALA A 834 -1.16 -20.96 3.76
C ALA A 834 -1.05 -19.78 2.79
N TYR A 835 -1.58 -18.61 3.16
CA TYR A 835 -1.41 -17.42 2.31
C TYR A 835 0.04 -16.90 2.30
N GLY A 836 0.78 -17.05 3.41
CA GLY A 836 2.17 -16.64 3.49
C GLY A 836 2.94 -17.24 4.68
N ALA A 837 4.26 -17.18 4.59
CA ALA A 837 5.17 -17.59 5.65
C ALA A 837 6.44 -16.74 5.62
N PHE A 838 6.99 -16.48 6.80
CA PHE A 838 8.09 -15.54 6.99
C PHE A 838 9.12 -16.09 7.97
N CYS A 839 10.38 -15.68 7.77
CA CYS A 839 11.39 -15.71 8.82
C CYS A 839 11.99 -14.30 8.99
N LEU A 840 12.16 -13.90 10.25
CA LEU A 840 12.62 -12.58 10.65
C LEU A 840 13.80 -12.75 11.61
N PHE A 841 14.81 -11.90 11.48
CA PHE A 841 15.93 -11.85 12.41
C PHE A 841 16.21 -10.41 12.81
N ASP A 842 16.03 -10.09 14.08
CA ASP A 842 16.39 -8.80 14.64
C ASP A 842 17.84 -8.85 15.12
N ARG A 843 18.72 -8.14 14.41
CA ARG A 843 20.15 -8.08 14.75
C ARG A 843 20.47 -7.31 16.02
N HIS A 844 19.56 -6.49 16.53
CA HIS A 844 19.84 -5.75 17.76
C HIS A 844 19.59 -6.66 18.97
N SER A 845 18.51 -7.45 18.95
CA SER A 845 18.14 -8.36 20.05
C SER A 845 18.68 -9.78 19.91
N GLY A 846 19.01 -10.22 18.69
CA GLY A 846 19.30 -11.62 18.37
C GLY A 846 18.04 -12.46 18.16
N MET A 847 16.86 -11.85 18.13
CA MET A 847 15.60 -12.58 18.04
C MET A 847 15.33 -13.10 16.63
N PHE A 848 15.18 -14.42 16.50
CA PHE A 848 14.82 -15.08 15.24
C PHE A 848 13.44 -15.73 15.35
N THR A 849 12.54 -15.42 14.41
CA THR A 849 11.18 -15.97 14.38
C THR A 849 10.84 -16.55 13.01
N PHE A 850 10.13 -17.67 13.02
CA PHE A 850 9.30 -18.15 11.93
C PHE A 850 7.84 -17.83 12.22
N VAL A 851 7.08 -17.38 11.22
CA VAL A 851 5.66 -17.08 11.36
C VAL A 851 4.89 -17.43 10.08
N SER A 852 3.73 -18.08 10.19
CA SER A 852 2.78 -18.29 9.08
C SER A 852 1.57 -17.36 9.14
N TYR A 853 0.94 -17.14 7.99
CA TYR A 853 -0.17 -16.23 7.82
C TYR A 853 -1.35 -16.88 7.07
N ARG A 854 -2.53 -16.87 7.71
CA ARG A 854 -3.76 -17.53 7.24
C ARG A 854 -3.48 -18.99 6.85
N ASP A 855 -2.94 -19.73 7.81
CA ASP A 855 -2.45 -21.08 7.62
C ASP A 855 -3.52 -22.10 8.01
N PRO A 856 -3.94 -23.02 7.12
CA PRO A 856 -4.91 -24.05 7.48
C PRO A 856 -4.31 -25.11 8.43
N ASN A 857 -2.99 -25.12 8.62
CA ASN A 857 -2.30 -26.10 9.45
C ASN A 857 -1.76 -25.49 10.75
N LEU A 858 -1.30 -26.36 11.66
CA LEU A 858 -0.58 -25.99 12.88
C LEU A 858 0.69 -26.82 13.05
N LEU A 859 0.56 -28.10 13.41
CA LEU A 859 1.72 -28.97 13.69
C LEU A 859 2.58 -29.23 12.44
N LYS A 860 1.96 -29.35 11.26
CA LYS A 860 2.70 -29.51 9.99
C LYS A 860 3.59 -28.29 9.70
N THR A 861 3.10 -27.09 9.96
CA THR A 861 3.85 -25.85 9.77
C THR A 861 5.06 -25.78 10.70
N LEU A 862 4.90 -26.17 11.97
CA LEU A 862 6.02 -26.26 12.91
C LEU A 862 7.06 -27.28 12.47
N ASN A 863 6.64 -28.43 11.93
CA ASN A 863 7.56 -29.40 11.37
C ASN A 863 8.32 -28.83 10.15
N ASN A 864 7.67 -28.05 9.30
CA ASN A 864 8.34 -27.37 8.19
C ASN A 864 9.36 -26.33 8.68
N PHE A 865 9.07 -25.60 9.76
CA PHE A 865 10.06 -24.73 10.41
C PHE A 865 11.27 -25.52 10.92
N ASP A 866 11.03 -26.68 11.54
CA ASP A 866 12.07 -27.56 12.09
C ASP A 866 12.91 -28.29 11.04
N GLN A 867 12.50 -28.26 9.78
CA GLN A 867 13.23 -28.81 8.64
C GLN A 867 14.00 -27.74 7.85
N ALA A 868 13.88 -26.46 8.21
CA ALA A 868 14.57 -25.37 7.52
C ALA A 868 16.11 -25.48 7.64
N SER A 869 16.63 -25.98 8.76
CA SER A 869 18.08 -26.23 8.91
C SER A 869 18.60 -27.27 7.92
N GLU A 870 17.86 -28.37 7.76
CA GLU A 870 18.22 -29.46 6.83
C GLU A 870 18.19 -28.99 5.38
N PHE A 871 17.20 -28.17 5.02
CA PHE A 871 17.13 -27.52 3.72
C PHE A 871 18.37 -26.67 3.45
N LEU A 872 18.76 -25.78 4.37
CA LEU A 872 19.95 -24.93 4.18
C LEU A 872 21.24 -25.73 4.07
N ARG A 873 21.35 -26.86 4.78
CA ARG A 873 22.54 -27.71 4.77
C ARG A 873 22.78 -28.35 3.40
N HIS A 874 21.70 -28.64 2.66
CA HIS A 874 21.71 -29.30 1.36
C HIS A 874 21.37 -28.38 0.19
N ALA A 875 21.23 -27.07 0.42
CA ALA A 875 20.91 -26.11 -0.61
C ALA A 875 21.97 -26.10 -1.72
N ASP A 876 21.53 -26.21 -2.97
CA ASP A 876 22.40 -26.08 -4.15
C ASP A 876 22.64 -24.59 -4.45
N LEU A 877 23.70 -24.06 -3.86
CA LEU A 877 24.07 -22.65 -3.93
C LEU A 877 25.15 -22.44 -4.97
N ASN A 878 24.78 -22.53 -6.25
CA ASN A 878 25.66 -22.12 -7.34
C ASN A 878 25.92 -20.60 -7.30
N GLU A 879 26.88 -20.13 -8.10
CA GLU A 879 27.31 -18.72 -8.09
C GLU A 879 26.16 -17.75 -8.44
N ASP A 880 25.25 -18.16 -9.33
CA ASP A 880 24.12 -17.35 -9.76
C ASP A 880 23.08 -17.18 -8.63
N GLU A 881 22.72 -18.26 -7.93
CA GLU A 881 21.77 -18.23 -6.82
C GLU A 881 22.31 -17.42 -5.63
N LEU A 882 23.61 -17.55 -5.32
CA LEU A 882 24.26 -16.70 -4.31
C LEU A 882 24.22 -15.22 -4.74
N THR A 883 24.52 -14.93 -6.00
CA THR A 883 24.50 -13.57 -6.53
C THR A 883 23.10 -12.96 -6.45
N LYS A 884 22.05 -13.68 -6.85
CA LYS A 884 20.65 -13.24 -6.70
C LYS A 884 20.29 -12.95 -5.24
N GLY A 885 20.68 -13.83 -4.32
CA GLY A 885 20.47 -13.63 -2.88
C GLY A 885 21.16 -12.38 -2.35
N ILE A 886 22.41 -12.11 -2.77
CA ILE A 886 23.18 -10.92 -2.40
C ILE A 886 22.50 -9.66 -2.95
N ILE A 887 22.11 -9.66 -4.22
CA ILE A 887 21.38 -8.54 -4.85
C ILE A 887 20.10 -8.25 -4.08
N GLY A 888 19.29 -9.27 -3.77
CA GLY A 888 18.05 -9.10 -3.01
C GLY A 888 18.30 -8.54 -1.60
N ALA A 889 19.37 -8.95 -0.92
CA ALA A 889 19.74 -8.38 0.38
C ALA A 889 20.16 -6.91 0.26
N ILE A 890 20.98 -6.57 -0.73
CA ILE A 890 21.40 -5.18 -1.00
C ILE A 890 20.20 -4.30 -1.39
N GLY A 891 19.27 -4.80 -2.20
CA GLY A 891 18.05 -4.09 -2.56
C GLY A 891 17.19 -3.73 -1.34
N ASN A 892 17.07 -4.64 -0.37
CA ASN A 892 16.40 -4.35 0.89
C ASN A 892 17.15 -3.30 1.73
N MET A 893 18.49 -3.39 1.79
CA MET A 893 19.33 -2.42 2.52
C MET A 893 19.28 -1.00 1.92
N ASP A 894 19.18 -0.91 0.60
CA ASP A 894 19.19 0.32 -0.18
C ASP A 894 17.79 0.81 -0.53
N SER A 895 16.75 0.36 0.19
CA SER A 895 15.37 0.82 0.01
C SER A 895 15.27 2.34 -0.12
N TYR A 896 14.56 2.81 -1.14
CA TYR A 896 14.39 4.24 -1.40
C TYR A 896 13.54 4.91 -0.31
N TYR A 897 13.98 6.09 0.13
CA TYR A 897 13.28 6.89 1.13
C TYR A 897 13.05 8.32 0.62
N LEU A 898 11.85 8.83 0.85
CA LEU A 898 11.53 10.25 0.68
C LEU A 898 12.23 11.11 1.75
N PRO A 899 12.33 12.45 1.56
CA PRO A 899 13.06 13.32 2.47
C PRO A 899 12.68 13.15 3.96
N ASP A 900 11.38 13.12 4.28
CA ASP A 900 10.90 12.94 5.66
C ASP A 900 11.29 11.57 6.24
N ALA A 901 11.18 10.52 5.42
CA ALA A 901 11.59 9.17 5.78
C ALA A 901 13.11 9.07 5.98
N LYS A 902 13.93 9.77 5.18
CA LYS A 902 15.40 9.84 5.36
C LYS A 902 15.74 10.42 6.74
N GLY A 903 15.19 11.57 7.10
CA GLY A 903 15.43 12.18 8.41
C GLY A 903 14.92 11.32 9.56
N TYR A 904 13.71 10.78 9.46
CA TYR A 904 13.14 9.89 10.47
C TYR A 904 13.99 8.62 10.69
N MET A 905 14.38 7.94 9.60
CA MET A 905 15.24 6.76 9.69
C MET A 905 16.62 7.10 10.28
N SER A 906 17.17 8.27 9.96
CA SER A 906 18.42 8.72 10.56
C SER A 906 18.29 9.01 12.06
N MET A 907 17.16 9.55 12.51
CA MET A 907 16.87 9.71 13.95
C MET A 907 16.77 8.35 14.64
N LEU A 908 16.04 7.39 14.07
CA LEU A 908 15.93 6.04 14.66
C LEU A 908 17.30 5.36 14.79
N ARG A 909 18.15 5.45 13.75
CA ARG A 909 19.54 4.97 13.79
C ARG A 909 20.36 5.65 14.87
N HIS A 910 20.18 6.95 15.07
CA HIS A 910 20.85 7.68 16.13
C HIS A 910 20.40 7.20 17.52
N ILE A 911 19.10 7.02 17.74
CA ILE A 911 18.53 6.54 19.01
C ILE A 911 19.05 5.13 19.34
N THR A 912 19.18 4.25 18.35
CA THR A 912 19.62 2.85 18.55
C THR A 912 21.13 2.66 18.49
N GLY A 913 21.90 3.69 18.17
CA GLY A 913 23.35 3.60 17.99
C GLY A 913 23.78 2.84 16.73
N ASP A 914 22.92 2.75 15.72
CA ASP A 914 23.22 2.11 14.43
C ASP A 914 24.06 3.04 13.53
N THR A 915 25.38 3.03 13.72
CA THR A 915 26.30 3.93 13.02
C THR A 915 26.52 3.52 11.56
N ASP A 916 26.97 4.47 10.73
CA ASP A 916 27.27 4.20 9.32
C ASP A 916 28.42 3.19 9.17
N GLU A 917 29.36 3.13 10.12
CA GLU A 917 30.44 2.12 10.14
C GLU A 917 29.90 0.70 10.38
N ILE A 918 28.97 0.54 11.34
CA ILE A 918 28.31 -0.76 11.59
C ILE A 918 27.57 -1.19 10.33
N ARG A 919 26.78 -0.28 9.74
CA ARG A 919 26.05 -0.57 8.50
C ARG A 919 26.99 -0.92 7.35
N GLN A 920 28.13 -0.23 7.22
CA GLN A 920 29.12 -0.51 6.18
C GLN A 920 29.71 -1.90 6.34
N LYS A 921 30.08 -2.27 7.57
CA LYS A 921 30.55 -3.64 7.88
C LYS A 921 29.51 -4.68 7.46
N ILE A 922 28.23 -4.46 7.81
CA ILE A 922 27.14 -5.37 7.42
C ILE A 922 27.04 -5.49 5.89
N ARG A 923 27.19 -4.38 5.17
CA ARG A 923 27.18 -4.39 3.69
C ARG A 923 28.33 -5.21 3.13
N ASP A 924 29.54 -5.00 3.64
CA ASP A 924 30.73 -5.74 3.23
C ASP A 924 30.55 -7.25 3.47
N GLU A 925 29.99 -7.62 4.63
CA GLU A 925 29.65 -9.01 4.97
C GLU A 925 28.60 -9.60 4.02
N VAL A 926 27.53 -8.86 3.70
CA VAL A 926 26.50 -9.27 2.72
C VAL A 926 27.14 -9.55 1.36
N LEU A 927 27.94 -8.62 0.84
CA LEU A 927 28.62 -8.73 -0.47
C LEU A 927 29.61 -9.90 -0.53
N SER A 928 30.10 -10.37 0.62
CA SER A 928 31.05 -11.48 0.75
C SER A 928 30.42 -12.83 1.11
N THR A 929 29.09 -12.93 1.11
CA THR A 929 28.36 -14.14 1.53
C THR A 929 28.75 -15.37 0.70
N THR A 930 28.94 -16.50 1.36
CA THR A 930 29.32 -17.78 0.76
C THR A 930 28.38 -18.92 1.16
N ALA A 931 28.45 -20.06 0.46
CA ALA A 931 27.72 -21.27 0.84
C ALA A 931 28.11 -21.81 2.23
N ALA A 932 29.31 -21.48 2.75
CA ALA A 932 29.70 -21.88 4.10
C ALA A 932 28.88 -21.16 5.17
N ASP A 933 28.47 -19.91 4.93
CA ASP A 933 27.63 -19.13 5.84
C ASP A 933 26.24 -19.75 6.00
N PHE A 934 25.68 -20.29 4.92
CA PHE A 934 24.39 -20.99 4.93
C PHE A 934 24.44 -22.24 5.82
N ARG A 935 25.52 -23.03 5.72
CA ARG A 935 25.72 -24.23 6.56
C ARG A 935 25.95 -23.86 8.02
N ALA A 936 26.72 -22.81 8.29
CA ALA A 936 26.92 -22.31 9.65
C ALA A 936 25.59 -21.81 10.27
N PHE A 937 24.75 -21.17 9.47
CA PHE A 937 23.41 -20.75 9.92
C PHE A 937 22.46 -21.95 10.09
N ALA A 938 22.58 -22.99 9.27
CA ALA A 938 21.84 -24.24 9.47
C ALA A 938 22.14 -24.86 10.84
N ASP A 939 23.41 -24.86 11.26
CA ASP A 939 23.84 -25.37 12.56
C ASP A 939 23.16 -24.64 13.74
N ILE A 940 22.98 -23.31 13.66
CA ILE A 940 22.27 -22.58 14.71
C ILE A 940 20.75 -22.81 14.66
N LEU A 941 20.16 -23.00 13.47
CA LEU A 941 18.73 -23.30 13.34
C LEU A 941 18.36 -24.67 13.95
N ASP A 942 19.30 -25.63 14.01
CA ASP A 942 19.09 -26.88 14.74
C ASP A 942 18.87 -26.65 16.25
N GLU A 943 19.41 -25.59 16.83
CA GLU A 943 19.11 -25.20 18.22
C GLU A 943 17.76 -24.50 18.35
N VAL A 944 17.31 -23.75 17.34
CA VAL A 944 15.94 -23.17 17.31
C VAL A 944 14.89 -24.28 17.28
N LYS A 945 15.15 -25.36 16.54
CA LYS A 945 14.29 -26.56 16.55
C LYS A 945 14.13 -27.13 17.97
N LYS A 946 15.21 -27.23 18.73
CA LYS A 946 15.25 -27.85 20.06
C LYS A 946 14.74 -26.94 21.18
N ARG A 947 15.03 -25.63 21.11
CA ARG A 947 14.82 -24.68 22.21
C ARG A 947 13.85 -23.55 21.88
N GLY A 948 13.37 -23.47 20.64
CA GLY A 948 12.43 -22.44 20.23
C GLY A 948 11.08 -22.62 20.91
N ILE A 949 10.52 -21.50 21.36
CA ILE A 949 9.19 -21.44 21.97
C ILE A 949 8.13 -21.24 20.89
N VAL A 950 6.86 -21.53 21.20
CA VAL A 950 5.77 -21.55 20.21
C VAL A 950 4.59 -20.69 20.65
N LYS A 951 4.11 -19.85 19.73
CA LYS A 951 2.90 -19.05 19.88
C LYS A 951 1.97 -19.36 18.72
N VAL A 952 0.72 -19.67 19.00
CA VAL A 952 -0.28 -19.89 17.97
C VAL A 952 -1.50 -19.03 18.25
N LEU A 953 -2.05 -18.39 17.23
CA LEU A 953 -3.37 -17.76 17.25
C LEU A 953 -4.24 -18.52 16.25
N GLY A 954 -5.39 -19.05 16.68
CA GLY A 954 -6.18 -19.92 15.81
C GLY A 954 -7.52 -20.34 16.42
N SER A 955 -8.19 -21.25 15.72
CA SER A 955 -9.51 -21.75 16.14
C SER A 955 -9.40 -22.62 17.40
N GLN A 956 -10.49 -22.71 18.16
CA GLN A 956 -10.58 -23.65 19.28
C GLN A 956 -10.37 -25.10 18.80
N SER A 957 -10.92 -25.47 17.64
CA SER A 957 -10.77 -26.83 17.08
C SER A 957 -9.32 -27.19 16.76
N ALA A 958 -8.53 -26.26 16.18
CA ALA A 958 -7.13 -26.51 15.87
C ALA A 958 -6.28 -26.68 17.14
N MET A 959 -6.63 -25.95 18.21
CA MET A 959 -5.98 -26.10 19.52
C MET A 959 -6.34 -27.43 20.19
N GLU A 960 -7.61 -27.85 20.14
CA GLU A 960 -8.07 -29.14 20.68
C GLU A 960 -7.46 -30.33 19.93
N GLU A 961 -7.39 -30.27 18.59
CA GLU A 961 -6.70 -31.28 17.78
C GLU A 961 -5.22 -31.37 18.17
N THR A 962 -4.56 -30.23 18.32
CA THR A 962 -3.15 -30.17 18.76
C THR A 962 -2.96 -30.72 20.16
N ASP A 963 -3.86 -30.41 21.09
CA ASP A 963 -3.82 -30.94 22.47
C ASP A 963 -4.08 -32.45 22.49
N SER A 964 -4.90 -32.97 21.57
CA SER A 964 -5.10 -34.43 21.44
C SER A 964 -3.83 -35.16 20.99
N GLU A 965 -3.05 -34.55 20.09
CA GLU A 965 -1.77 -35.11 19.62
C GLU A 965 -0.62 -34.86 20.60
N ARG A 966 -0.64 -33.73 21.33
CA ARG A 966 0.37 -33.30 22.29
C ARG A 966 -0.27 -32.74 23.57
N PRO A 967 -0.76 -33.61 24.48
CA PRO A 967 -1.51 -33.17 25.66
C PRO A 967 -0.73 -32.23 26.58
N GLY A 968 -1.33 -31.08 26.91
CA GLY A 968 -0.77 -30.08 27.82
C GLY A 968 0.43 -29.32 27.26
N TRP A 969 0.71 -29.44 25.96
CA TRP A 969 1.87 -28.81 25.34
C TRP A 969 1.69 -27.30 25.13
N LEU A 970 0.47 -26.84 24.78
CA LEU A 970 0.13 -25.42 24.68
C LEU A 970 -0.67 -24.97 25.90
N ASN A 971 -0.29 -23.83 26.49
CA ASN A 971 -1.16 -23.13 27.43
C ASN A 971 -2.26 -22.39 26.67
N LEU A 972 -3.50 -22.84 26.80
CA LEU A 972 -4.63 -22.33 26.03
C LEU A 972 -5.26 -21.09 26.71
N LEU A 973 -5.35 -20.00 25.96
CA LEU A 973 -5.92 -18.74 26.41
C LEU A 973 -7.02 -18.28 25.44
N LYS A 974 -8.23 -18.06 25.96
CA LYS A 974 -9.33 -17.50 25.17
C LYS A 974 -9.13 -15.99 24.97
N VAL A 975 -8.99 -15.55 23.71
CA VAL A 975 -8.81 -14.13 23.35
C VAL A 975 -10.13 -13.50 22.93
N LEU A 976 -10.92 -14.17 22.10
CA LEU A 976 -12.26 -13.73 21.68
C LEU A 976 -13.35 -14.70 22.15
#